data_AF-M3VC82-F1
#
_entry.id   AF-M3VC82-F1
#
_cell.length_a   1.000
_cell.length_b   1.000
_cell.length_c   1.000
_cell.angle_alpha   90.00
_cell.angle_beta   90.00
_cell.angle_gamma   90.00
#
_symmetry.space_group_name_H-M   'P 1'
#
loop_
_entity.id
_entity.type
_entity.pdbx_description
1 polymer ?
#
loop_
_entity_poly.entity_id
_entity_poly.type
_entity_poly.pdbx_seq_one_letter_code
_entity_poly.pdbx_strand_id
1 'polypeptide(L)'
;MTRSRAGRGARLTAFAAAVFLIVGFVLVTGGVGPAAAEPDGGPNTHYASVALTEVTPSTVTGSTGHTVTVRGRVTNTFDRPIRDVIVRLQRASAATSTDLRTVLDADPSVYETSTSFTDVVKELAPRQSADFTVSVPLSNGGLAITKAGVYPLLVNVNGTPDYGGQARIADSRTLLPVLSLPADRTRAQQWTEPGSGTDVDPLLGRDGSIAADDSSPTAFTFLWPLAAPPQQAAGTLGGDTADMRLTSDAMAASLEPGGRLGQSLKALESIVGVSDNGDPKPAEADDRVRSAICIAVDPDLLVTVKGMASGYVVTDDPADPAASTRSGEGSSTAKAWLQRLSKVASSMCVTALPYAQAGLDSLHRISDAALSDDAIAGGYDTVDDLLGVTSVRGLTVPAVGTLTDRGRTFLNGREGSGAAAVVSTSVDPGQSDRTGSSIIGRYRSDGFALQTYDAGVSSALGAVGAHASVPSYIPAWQRVDTSGESDVSRRQTAAASLALPMLDVPTRTEGEGPPEITEVTGRSAFTVPPVYWSPTPADARAILDTAGLMVASGTANPVPLKDVVAGLAEANSRADLVVPGDVPQLAASGYPLSSKDLTTVQRDLRLIGQLEDSFATGHDLPFTPDEYLDPLRRDLLRAVSTPASTDLTVYRVERPRRLTAVGLTLSHIKQSVSLLDPSGRYTLASERSPLLLVVRNDLALPIKVRLDITAPDEISVGDVGVVEIPAQGTRQLQLPTHASSSQPATVRIALVTSNDVPLSTPVDLSIYANAYGKPLFYITIAAGVILILLTARRLWHRFRGEPDPADEDRPEPDEHERELASAGYQQRLAAERVVTDTPERENPDPGERA
;
A
#
# COMPACT_ATOMS: atom_id res chain seq x y z
N MET A 1 -66.54 -37.09 18.82
CA MET A 1 -67.99 -37.27 18.58
C MET A 1 -68.70 -35.94 18.87
N THR A 2 -69.84 -35.67 18.20
CA THR A 2 -70.90 -34.68 18.55
C THR A 2 -70.50 -33.21 18.79
N ARG A 3 -70.92 -32.23 17.96
CA ARG A 3 -72.26 -31.56 17.91
C ARG A 3 -72.54 -30.71 19.18
N SER A 4 -73.15 -29.51 19.14
CA SER A 4 -73.92 -28.83 18.07
C SER A 4 -74.29 -27.35 18.41
N ARG A 5 -74.38 -26.48 17.38
CA ARG A 5 -75.38 -25.37 17.17
C ARG A 5 -75.55 -24.24 18.24
N ALA A 6 -76.21 -23.12 17.97
CA ALA A 6 -76.40 -22.27 16.77
C ALA A 6 -77.20 -21.01 17.17
N GLY A 7 -77.08 -19.91 16.42
CA GLY A 7 -77.99 -18.74 16.52
C GLY A 7 -77.86 -17.83 15.29
N ARG A 8 -78.94 -17.63 14.54
CA ARG A 8 -79.01 -16.79 13.32
C ARG A 8 -80.23 -15.88 13.35
N GLY A 9 -80.05 -14.64 12.87
CA GLY A 9 -81.01 -13.85 12.09
C GLY A 9 -80.17 -12.97 11.14
N ALA A 10 -80.32 -12.90 9.80
CA ALA A 10 -81.50 -12.92 8.91
C ALA A 10 -82.37 -11.65 9.10
N ARG A 11 -82.72 -10.82 8.11
CA ARG A 11 -82.70 -10.85 6.62
C ARG A 11 -82.31 -9.43 6.07
N LEU A 12 -82.28 -9.03 4.78
CA LEU A 12 -82.69 -9.58 3.46
C LEU A 12 -81.83 -8.93 2.31
N THR A 13 -82.08 -9.34 1.05
CA THR A 13 -81.69 -8.81 -0.29
C THR A 13 -82.33 -7.45 -0.65
N ALA A 14 -81.71 -6.50 -1.38
CA ALA A 14 -81.17 -6.44 -2.76
C ALA A 14 -82.21 -6.26 -3.90
N PHE A 15 -82.06 -5.21 -4.73
CA PHE A 15 -82.12 -5.24 -6.22
C PHE A 15 -81.74 -3.88 -6.86
N ALA A 16 -81.37 -3.89 -8.14
CA ALA A 16 -80.87 -2.73 -8.91
C ALA A 16 -81.80 -2.31 -10.05
N ALA A 17 -81.68 -1.07 -10.55
CA ALA A 17 -81.72 -0.70 -11.98
C ALA A 17 -81.48 0.83 -12.17
N ALA A 18 -80.96 1.20 -13.35
CA ALA A 18 -80.59 2.59 -13.72
C ALA A 18 -81.75 3.36 -14.41
N VAL A 19 -81.51 4.64 -14.76
CA VAL A 19 -81.56 5.21 -16.14
C VAL A 19 -81.69 6.77 -16.14
N PHE A 20 -81.12 7.44 -17.17
CA PHE A 20 -81.07 8.89 -17.49
C PHE A 20 -80.20 9.81 -16.58
N LEU A 21 -79.04 10.39 -16.95
CA LEU A 21 -78.46 11.01 -18.18
C LEU A 21 -78.73 12.53 -18.30
N ILE A 22 -77.64 13.30 -18.11
CA ILE A 22 -77.27 14.59 -18.76
C ILE A 22 -77.91 15.94 -18.30
N VAL A 23 -77.00 16.83 -17.86
CA VAL A 23 -77.00 18.32 -17.87
C VAL A 23 -78.07 19.07 -17.05
N GLY A 24 -77.75 20.05 -16.20
CA GLY A 24 -76.44 20.52 -15.70
C GLY A 24 -76.40 22.04 -15.48
N PHE A 25 -75.86 22.51 -14.35
CA PHE A 25 -75.29 23.86 -14.25
C PHE A 25 -74.26 24.00 -13.10
N VAL A 26 -73.04 24.35 -13.50
CA VAL A 26 -72.02 25.15 -12.80
C VAL A 26 -72.15 25.36 -11.28
N LEU A 27 -71.14 24.87 -10.54
CA LEU A 27 -70.57 25.61 -9.41
C LEU A 27 -69.07 25.28 -9.29
N VAL A 28 -68.24 26.27 -9.61
CA VAL A 28 -66.77 26.19 -9.49
C VAL A 28 -66.39 26.38 -8.03
N THR A 29 -65.73 25.39 -7.43
CA THR A 29 -64.95 25.55 -6.21
C THR A 29 -63.56 24.96 -6.42
N GLY A 30 -62.53 25.78 -6.23
CA GLY A 30 -61.14 25.36 -6.39
C GLY A 30 -60.71 24.47 -5.23
N GLY A 31 -60.71 23.15 -5.43
CA GLY A 31 -60.08 22.19 -4.53
C GLY A 31 -58.62 21.99 -4.91
N VAL A 32 -57.70 22.25 -3.99
CA VAL A 32 -56.31 21.76 -4.09
C VAL A 32 -56.37 20.24 -3.97
N GLY A 33 -56.12 19.54 -5.08
CA GLY A 33 -56.08 18.08 -5.09
C GLY A 33 -54.86 17.55 -4.32
N PRO A 34 -54.94 16.36 -3.70
CA PRO A 34 -53.77 15.70 -3.14
C PRO A 34 -52.75 15.41 -4.25
N ALA A 35 -51.45 15.52 -3.92
CA ALA A 35 -50.39 15.15 -4.84
C ALA A 35 -50.57 13.69 -5.29
N ALA A 36 -50.69 13.47 -6.59
CA ALA A 36 -50.74 12.12 -7.15
C ALA A 36 -49.36 11.47 -7.01
N ALA A 37 -49.32 10.22 -6.57
CA ALA A 37 -48.09 9.43 -6.58
C ALA A 37 -47.59 9.31 -8.03
N GLU A 38 -46.30 9.61 -8.25
CA GLU A 38 -45.70 9.62 -9.58
C GLU A 38 -45.57 8.19 -10.13
N PRO A 39 -45.73 7.96 -11.46
CA PRO A 39 -45.54 6.63 -12.03
C PRO A 39 -44.08 6.21 -11.89
N ASP A 40 -43.85 5.17 -11.09
CA ASP A 40 -42.51 4.69 -10.81
C ASP A 40 -41.94 3.95 -12.04
N GLY A 41 -41.03 4.61 -12.75
CA GLY A 41 -40.25 3.99 -13.81
C GLY A 41 -39.31 2.96 -13.17
N GLY A 42 -39.39 1.70 -13.62
CA GLY A 42 -38.67 0.59 -13.00
C GLY A 42 -37.16 0.84 -12.88
N PRO A 43 -36.49 0.17 -11.92
CA PRO A 43 -35.13 0.50 -11.49
C PRO A 43 -34.15 0.57 -12.65
N ASN A 44 -33.42 1.70 -12.72
CA ASN A 44 -32.29 1.99 -13.61
C ASN A 44 -32.62 2.12 -15.12
N THR A 45 -33.71 2.81 -15.49
CA THR A 45 -33.89 3.29 -16.89
C THR A 45 -33.66 4.80 -17.00
N HIS A 46 -32.40 5.24 -16.93
CA HIS A 46 -32.04 6.64 -17.16
C HIS A 46 -32.04 6.97 -18.67
N TYR A 47 -33.09 7.66 -19.12
CA TYR A 47 -33.21 8.13 -20.51
C TYR A 47 -32.28 9.33 -20.80
N ALA A 48 -31.84 10.04 -19.77
CA ALA A 48 -30.91 11.16 -19.86
C ALA A 48 -29.86 11.11 -18.73
N SER A 49 -28.79 11.88 -18.86
CA SER A 49 -27.87 12.22 -17.77
C SER A 49 -27.99 13.69 -17.39
N VAL A 50 -27.76 14.02 -16.12
CA VAL A 50 -27.79 15.40 -15.61
C VAL A 50 -26.46 15.69 -14.90
N ALA A 51 -25.80 16.76 -15.33
CA ALA A 51 -24.59 17.27 -14.68
C ALA A 51 -24.86 18.67 -14.12
N LEU A 52 -24.56 18.89 -12.84
CA LEU A 52 -24.63 20.22 -12.24
C LEU A 52 -23.42 21.04 -12.66
N THR A 53 -23.64 22.33 -12.91
CA THR A 53 -22.59 23.30 -13.28
C THR A 53 -22.44 24.41 -12.26
N GLU A 54 -23.46 24.68 -11.43
CA GLU A 54 -23.42 25.69 -10.38
C GLU A 54 -24.45 25.40 -9.29
N VAL A 55 -24.10 25.66 -8.03
CA VAL A 55 -25.02 25.73 -6.88
C VAL A 55 -24.72 27.01 -6.12
N THR A 56 -25.66 27.95 -6.12
CA THR A 56 -25.46 29.32 -5.61
C THR A 56 -26.61 29.71 -4.67
N PRO A 57 -26.33 30.09 -3.40
CA PRO A 57 -25.02 30.07 -2.76
C PRO A 57 -24.54 28.63 -2.47
N SER A 58 -23.23 28.43 -2.37
CA SER A 58 -22.62 27.15 -1.97
C SER A 58 -22.78 26.87 -0.46
N THR A 59 -22.93 27.91 0.36
CA THR A 59 -23.38 27.83 1.75
C THR A 59 -24.37 28.96 2.02
N VAL A 60 -25.52 28.65 2.60
CA VAL A 60 -26.53 29.68 2.95
C VAL A 60 -26.11 30.39 4.23
N THR A 61 -26.17 31.71 4.20
CA THR A 61 -25.94 32.57 5.36
C THR A 61 -27.02 33.66 5.47
N GLY A 62 -27.02 34.40 6.58
CA GLY A 62 -27.83 35.62 6.73
C GLY A 62 -27.64 36.68 5.64
N SER A 63 -26.53 36.64 4.87
CA SER A 63 -26.20 37.64 3.83
C SER A 63 -26.38 37.15 2.38
N THR A 64 -26.55 35.85 2.13
CA THR A 64 -26.60 35.29 0.75
C THR A 64 -27.92 35.52 0.01
N GLY A 65 -28.91 36.15 0.64
CA GLY A 65 -30.25 36.34 0.07
C GLY A 65 -31.15 35.11 0.22
N HIS A 66 -32.42 35.26 -0.19
CA HIS A 66 -33.51 34.35 0.18
C HIS A 66 -33.73 33.17 -0.79
N THR A 67 -32.83 32.94 -1.75
CA THR A 67 -33.04 31.99 -2.86
C THR A 67 -31.83 31.10 -3.11
N VAL A 68 -32.08 29.83 -3.46
CA VAL A 68 -31.08 28.91 -4.00
C VAL A 68 -31.27 28.80 -5.51
N THR A 69 -30.18 28.98 -6.26
CA THR A 69 -30.12 28.79 -7.71
C THR A 69 -29.23 27.59 -8.02
N VAL A 70 -29.76 26.64 -8.77
CA VAL A 70 -29.00 25.49 -9.30
C VAL A 70 -28.98 25.58 -10.82
N ARG A 71 -27.79 25.43 -11.40
CA ARG A 71 -27.60 25.31 -12.85
C ARG A 71 -27.03 23.95 -13.20
N GLY A 72 -27.36 23.48 -14.39
CA GLY A 72 -26.82 22.24 -14.91
C GLY A 72 -27.17 22.03 -16.38
N ARG A 73 -26.81 20.84 -16.86
CA ARG A 73 -27.01 20.37 -18.22
C ARG A 73 -27.69 19.02 -18.18
N VAL A 74 -28.82 18.89 -18.87
CA VAL A 74 -29.43 17.58 -19.19
C VAL A 74 -28.94 17.15 -20.57
N THR A 75 -28.57 15.88 -20.73
CA THR A 75 -28.14 15.30 -22.01
C THR A 75 -28.95 14.05 -22.30
N ASN A 76 -29.58 13.98 -23.47
CA ASN A 76 -30.31 12.80 -23.88
C ASN A 76 -29.33 11.65 -24.21
N THR A 77 -29.30 10.64 -23.35
CA THR A 77 -28.46 9.43 -23.51
C THR A 77 -29.18 8.32 -24.27
N PHE A 78 -30.48 8.46 -24.50
CA PHE A 78 -31.33 7.54 -25.24
C PHE A 78 -31.14 7.67 -26.77
N ASP A 79 -31.65 6.69 -27.52
CA ASP A 79 -31.58 6.63 -28.99
C ASP A 79 -32.73 7.41 -29.68
N ARG A 80 -33.69 7.92 -28.91
CA ARG A 80 -34.90 8.63 -29.39
C ARG A 80 -35.07 10.02 -28.76
N PRO A 81 -35.82 10.93 -29.41
CA PRO A 81 -36.14 12.22 -28.81
C PRO A 81 -36.90 12.09 -27.49
N ILE A 82 -36.66 13.04 -26.59
CA ILE A 82 -37.43 13.20 -25.34
C ILE A 82 -38.13 14.56 -25.41
N ARG A 83 -39.44 14.59 -25.15
CA ARG A 83 -40.28 15.80 -25.21
C ARG A 83 -40.62 16.35 -23.85
N ASP A 84 -41.00 17.63 -23.82
CA ASP A 84 -41.49 18.35 -22.64
C ASP A 84 -40.60 18.12 -21.40
N VAL A 85 -39.30 18.42 -21.58
CA VAL A 85 -38.29 18.28 -20.54
C VAL A 85 -38.45 19.42 -19.54
N ILE A 86 -38.71 19.05 -18.28
CA ILE A 86 -38.98 19.96 -17.17
C ILE A 86 -38.15 19.56 -15.94
N VAL A 87 -37.80 20.54 -15.11
CA VAL A 87 -36.93 20.33 -13.94
C VAL A 87 -37.52 20.98 -12.68
N ARG A 88 -37.33 20.34 -11.52
CA ARG A 88 -37.63 20.92 -10.20
C ARG A 88 -36.51 20.65 -9.21
N LEU A 89 -36.53 21.36 -8.09
CA LEU A 89 -35.74 21.03 -6.90
C LEU A 89 -36.62 20.32 -5.88
N GLN A 90 -36.02 19.37 -5.17
CA GLN A 90 -36.60 18.72 -4.01
C GLN A 90 -35.59 18.69 -2.86
N ARG A 91 -36.07 18.60 -1.62
CA ARG A 91 -35.25 18.63 -0.39
C ARG A 91 -35.71 17.55 0.58
N ALA A 92 -34.76 16.78 1.10
CA ALA A 92 -34.97 15.85 2.22
C ALA A 92 -34.74 16.56 3.57
N SER A 93 -35.07 15.88 4.68
CA SER A 93 -34.70 16.33 6.04
C SER A 93 -33.21 16.58 6.19
N ALA A 94 -32.82 17.40 7.18
CA ALA A 94 -31.41 17.67 7.45
C ALA A 94 -30.66 16.35 7.70
N ALA A 95 -29.49 16.20 7.06
CA ALA A 95 -28.69 14.98 7.13
C ALA A 95 -27.96 14.88 8.48
N THR A 96 -27.81 13.65 8.97
CA THR A 96 -26.90 13.31 10.07
C THR A 96 -25.57 12.80 9.51
N SER A 97 -24.57 12.59 10.37
CA SER A 97 -23.24 12.08 9.96
C SER A 97 -23.30 10.69 9.32
N THR A 98 -24.16 9.81 9.84
CA THR A 98 -24.36 8.46 9.30
C THR A 98 -25.03 8.46 7.93
N ASP A 99 -25.77 9.51 7.61
CA ASP A 99 -26.65 9.58 6.44
C ASP A 99 -26.06 10.39 5.27
N LEU A 100 -24.99 11.16 5.52
CA LEU A 100 -24.40 12.16 4.59
C LEU A 100 -24.28 11.71 3.12
N ARG A 101 -23.94 10.43 2.90
CA ARG A 101 -23.76 9.86 1.55
C ARG A 101 -24.91 8.92 1.17
N THR A 102 -25.42 8.10 2.09
CA THR A 102 -26.55 7.18 1.81
C THR A 102 -27.83 7.91 1.41
N VAL A 103 -28.11 9.08 1.99
CA VAL A 103 -29.28 9.90 1.60
C VAL A 103 -29.18 10.41 0.15
N LEU A 104 -27.97 10.49 -0.40
CA LEU A 104 -27.71 10.85 -1.80
C LEU A 104 -27.85 9.66 -2.77
N ASP A 105 -28.09 8.45 -2.28
CA ASP A 105 -28.47 7.28 -3.10
C ASP A 105 -29.92 6.83 -2.79
N ALA A 106 -30.53 7.41 -1.76
CA ALA A 106 -31.86 7.06 -1.31
C ALA A 106 -32.97 7.34 -2.36
N ASP A 107 -34.07 6.61 -2.18
CA ASP A 107 -35.26 6.74 -3.01
C ASP A 107 -35.79 8.20 -3.02
N PRO A 108 -36.16 8.76 -4.19
CA PRO A 108 -36.67 10.13 -4.29
C PRO A 108 -37.89 10.47 -3.41
N SER A 109 -38.64 9.50 -2.88
CA SER A 109 -39.68 9.73 -1.87
C SER A 109 -39.16 10.32 -0.55
N VAL A 110 -37.86 10.12 -0.23
CA VAL A 110 -37.18 10.74 0.92
C VAL A 110 -37.05 12.27 0.76
N TYR A 111 -37.15 12.78 -0.47
CA TYR A 111 -37.09 14.21 -0.79
C TYR A 111 -38.49 14.84 -0.76
N GLU A 112 -39.11 14.76 0.42
CA GLU A 112 -40.51 15.10 0.70
C GLU A 112 -40.92 16.53 0.27
N THR A 113 -40.02 17.50 0.39
CA THR A 113 -40.31 18.89 0.01
C THR A 113 -39.98 19.12 -1.45
N SER A 114 -40.98 19.47 -2.27
CA SER A 114 -40.82 19.63 -3.73
C SER A 114 -41.25 21.01 -4.22
N THR A 115 -40.49 21.61 -5.13
CA THR A 115 -40.84 22.88 -5.77
C THR A 115 -41.65 22.67 -7.06
N SER A 116 -42.24 23.74 -7.59
CA SER A 116 -42.85 23.72 -8.93
C SER A 116 -41.82 23.37 -10.01
N PHE A 117 -42.29 22.72 -11.07
CA PHE A 117 -41.48 22.46 -12.28
C PHE A 117 -41.25 23.73 -13.11
N THR A 118 -40.09 23.77 -13.77
CA THR A 118 -39.68 24.79 -14.73
C THR A 118 -39.42 24.12 -16.09
N ASP A 119 -39.92 24.70 -17.18
CA ASP A 119 -39.64 24.23 -18.54
C ASP A 119 -38.14 24.37 -18.88
N VAL A 120 -37.53 23.30 -19.41
CA VAL A 120 -36.15 23.32 -19.94
C VAL A 120 -36.18 23.41 -21.46
N VAL A 121 -36.77 22.42 -22.13
CA VAL A 121 -36.83 22.35 -23.60
C VAL A 121 -38.02 21.50 -24.06
N LYS A 122 -38.64 21.87 -25.18
CA LYS A 122 -39.81 21.15 -25.72
C LYS A 122 -39.46 19.83 -26.42
N GLU A 123 -38.30 19.73 -27.04
CA GLU A 123 -37.78 18.48 -27.57
C GLU A 123 -36.24 18.46 -27.44
N LEU A 124 -35.71 17.33 -26.97
CA LEU A 124 -34.28 17.06 -26.83
C LEU A 124 -33.94 15.84 -27.70
N ALA A 125 -33.29 16.07 -28.84
CA ALA A 125 -32.93 15.01 -29.78
C ALA A 125 -31.89 14.03 -29.18
N PRO A 126 -31.71 12.82 -29.74
CA PRO A 126 -30.70 11.88 -29.28
C PRO A 126 -29.32 12.52 -29.21
N ARG A 127 -28.60 12.32 -28.10
CA ARG A 127 -27.25 12.90 -27.84
C ARG A 127 -27.20 14.43 -27.77
N GLN A 128 -28.33 15.14 -27.85
CA GLN A 128 -28.39 16.58 -27.63
C GLN A 128 -28.37 16.90 -26.13
N SER A 129 -27.80 18.05 -25.78
CA SER A 129 -27.86 18.61 -24.44
C SER A 129 -28.68 19.91 -24.40
N ALA A 130 -29.30 20.20 -23.26
CA ALA A 130 -29.89 21.49 -22.93
C ALA A 130 -29.43 21.95 -21.54
N ASP A 131 -29.12 23.23 -21.40
CA ASP A 131 -28.77 23.85 -20.12
C ASP A 131 -30.05 24.32 -19.40
N PHE A 132 -30.07 24.20 -18.06
CA PHE A 132 -31.18 24.64 -17.23
C PHE A 132 -30.72 25.56 -16.09
N THR A 133 -31.65 26.32 -15.53
CA THR A 133 -31.47 27.11 -14.31
C THR A 133 -32.76 27.05 -13.50
N VAL A 134 -32.67 26.65 -12.23
CA VAL A 134 -33.81 26.62 -11.31
C VAL A 134 -33.47 27.49 -10.11
N SER A 135 -34.32 28.49 -9.84
CA SER A 135 -34.17 29.41 -8.70
C SER A 135 -35.40 29.33 -7.81
N VAL A 136 -35.20 28.99 -6.54
CA VAL A 136 -36.30 28.71 -5.58
C VAL A 136 -36.07 29.44 -4.25
N PRO A 137 -37.13 29.87 -3.54
CA PRO A 137 -36.99 30.39 -2.18
C PRO A 137 -36.40 29.36 -1.21
N LEU A 138 -35.66 29.83 -0.21
CA LEU A 138 -35.20 28.99 0.90
C LEU A 138 -36.37 28.51 1.78
N SER A 139 -37.27 29.43 2.15
CA SER A 139 -38.36 29.21 3.09
C SER A 139 -39.70 28.98 2.37
N ASN A 140 -40.66 29.88 2.60
CA ASN A 140 -42.06 29.74 2.20
C ASN A 140 -42.22 29.67 0.67
N GLY A 141 -42.95 28.68 0.17
CA GLY A 141 -43.16 28.46 -1.28
C GLY A 141 -41.93 27.91 -2.03
N GLY A 142 -40.88 27.49 -1.32
CA GLY A 142 -39.69 26.88 -1.89
C GLY A 142 -39.23 25.66 -1.10
N LEU A 143 -37.99 25.65 -0.62
CA LEU A 143 -37.36 24.48 0.03
C LEU A 143 -37.80 24.24 1.49
N ALA A 144 -38.61 25.13 2.07
CA ALA A 144 -39.09 25.06 3.45
C ALA A 144 -37.99 24.95 4.53
N ILE A 145 -36.80 25.52 4.25
CA ILE A 145 -35.68 25.56 5.18
C ILE A 145 -35.94 26.64 6.24
N THR A 146 -35.93 26.23 7.51
CA THR A 146 -36.28 27.06 8.68
C THR A 146 -35.22 27.08 9.78
N LYS A 147 -34.20 26.22 9.71
CA LYS A 147 -33.10 26.13 10.67
C LYS A 147 -31.75 25.99 9.96
N ALA A 148 -30.65 26.14 10.71
CA ALA A 148 -29.32 25.74 10.27
C ALA A 148 -29.20 24.21 10.17
N GLY A 149 -28.21 23.73 9.41
CA GLY A 149 -27.96 22.30 9.17
C GLY A 149 -27.51 22.02 7.73
N VAL A 150 -27.32 20.74 7.39
CA VAL A 150 -26.95 20.30 6.03
C VAL A 150 -28.12 19.59 5.39
N TYR A 151 -28.60 20.07 4.25
CA TYR A 151 -29.83 19.58 3.61
C TYR A 151 -29.55 18.88 2.27
N PRO A 152 -29.95 17.61 2.08
CA PRO A 152 -29.89 16.95 0.79
C PRO A 152 -30.86 17.59 -0.20
N LEU A 153 -30.35 17.92 -1.38
CA LEU A 153 -31.08 18.43 -2.52
C LEU A 153 -31.08 17.41 -3.66
N LEU A 154 -32.23 17.28 -4.32
CA LEU A 154 -32.45 16.48 -5.51
C LEU A 154 -32.91 17.40 -6.65
N VAL A 155 -32.13 17.44 -7.72
CA VAL A 155 -32.52 17.99 -9.02
C VAL A 155 -33.23 16.89 -9.77
N ASN A 156 -34.56 16.98 -9.88
CA ASN A 156 -35.38 15.99 -10.57
C ASN A 156 -35.76 16.52 -11.95
N VAL A 157 -35.38 15.77 -13.00
CA VAL A 157 -35.70 16.09 -14.39
C VAL A 157 -36.71 15.06 -14.93
N ASN A 158 -37.89 15.56 -15.27
CA ASN A 158 -38.92 14.80 -15.96
C ASN A 158 -38.93 15.10 -17.45
N GLY A 159 -39.43 14.16 -18.24
CA GLY A 159 -39.67 14.31 -19.67
C GLY A 159 -40.55 13.19 -20.19
N THR A 160 -40.91 13.25 -21.47
CA THR A 160 -41.74 12.25 -22.15
C THR A 160 -40.89 11.58 -23.25
N PRO A 161 -40.31 10.40 -22.99
CA PRO A 161 -39.63 9.61 -24.01
C PRO A 161 -40.59 9.22 -25.14
N ASP A 162 -40.07 9.05 -26.35
CA ASP A 162 -40.83 8.56 -27.50
C ASP A 162 -41.51 7.20 -27.18
N TYR A 163 -42.81 7.10 -27.49
CA TYR A 163 -43.72 6.00 -27.09
C TYR A 163 -43.94 5.78 -25.58
N GLY A 164 -43.49 6.70 -24.71
CA GLY A 164 -43.72 6.68 -23.26
C GLY A 164 -44.76 7.69 -22.77
N GLY A 165 -45.06 7.63 -21.47
CA GLY A 165 -45.69 8.74 -20.73
C GLY A 165 -44.63 9.68 -20.14
N GLN A 166 -45.06 10.76 -19.49
CA GLN A 166 -44.14 11.61 -18.72
C GLN A 166 -43.60 10.82 -17.52
N ALA A 167 -42.28 10.79 -17.37
CA ALA A 167 -41.56 10.07 -16.32
C ALA A 167 -40.31 10.85 -15.89
N ARG A 168 -39.69 10.45 -14.77
CA ARG A 168 -38.34 10.90 -14.39
C ARG A 168 -37.34 10.33 -15.40
N ILE A 169 -36.66 11.20 -16.13
CA ILE A 169 -35.69 10.81 -17.16
C ILE A 169 -34.24 10.79 -16.64
N ALA A 170 -33.98 11.63 -15.64
CA ALA A 170 -32.69 11.77 -14.99
C ALA A 170 -32.84 12.50 -13.64
N ASP A 171 -31.86 12.34 -12.77
CA ASP A 171 -31.72 13.14 -11.57
C ASP A 171 -30.26 13.43 -11.24
N SER A 172 -30.03 14.36 -10.32
CA SER A 172 -28.72 14.61 -9.73
C SER A 172 -28.92 15.14 -8.32
N ARG A 173 -28.12 14.67 -7.36
CA ARG A 173 -28.26 15.01 -5.93
C ARG A 173 -27.01 15.72 -5.41
N THR A 174 -27.14 16.52 -4.37
CA THR A 174 -26.02 17.19 -3.68
C THR A 174 -26.46 17.66 -2.28
N LEU A 175 -25.56 18.26 -1.50
CA LEU A 175 -25.87 18.79 -0.16
C LEU A 175 -25.78 20.33 -0.12
N LEU A 176 -26.74 20.97 0.54
CA LEU A 176 -26.74 22.41 0.82
C LEU A 176 -26.47 22.66 2.32
N PRO A 177 -25.30 23.17 2.70
CA PRO A 177 -25.04 23.62 4.06
C PRO A 177 -25.72 24.96 4.31
N VAL A 178 -26.38 25.07 5.46
CA VAL A 178 -27.09 26.26 5.93
C VAL A 178 -26.51 26.64 7.28
N LEU A 179 -25.67 27.67 7.29
CA LEU A 179 -25.02 28.17 8.49
C LEU A 179 -25.92 29.14 9.27
N SER A 180 -26.63 30.00 8.54
CA SER A 180 -27.56 31.00 9.07
C SER A 180 -28.62 31.30 8.01
N LEU A 181 -29.77 31.83 8.41
CA LEU A 181 -30.85 32.19 7.47
C LEU A 181 -31.06 33.71 7.43
N PRO A 182 -31.27 34.29 6.23
CA PRO A 182 -31.59 35.71 6.07
C PRO A 182 -32.97 36.04 6.66
N ALA A 183 -33.23 37.32 6.90
CA ALA A 183 -34.51 37.83 7.42
C ALA A 183 -35.75 37.21 6.74
N ASP A 184 -36.81 36.93 7.50
CA ASP A 184 -38.04 36.33 6.98
C ASP A 184 -39.25 36.84 7.78
N ARG A 185 -40.21 37.46 7.09
CA ARG A 185 -41.36 38.12 7.74
C ARG A 185 -42.29 37.14 8.47
N THR A 186 -42.30 35.87 8.10
CA THR A 186 -43.12 34.84 8.76
C THR A 186 -42.39 34.33 10.01
N ARG A 187 -41.07 34.11 9.95
CA ARG A 187 -40.30 33.80 11.17
C ARG A 187 -40.23 34.98 12.15
N ALA A 188 -40.22 36.22 11.66
CA ALA A 188 -40.28 37.41 12.52
C ALA A 188 -41.53 37.47 13.41
N GLN A 189 -42.63 36.80 13.03
CA GLN A 189 -43.85 36.69 13.85
C GLN A 189 -43.70 35.70 15.02
N GLN A 190 -42.67 34.85 14.99
CA GLN A 190 -42.35 33.88 16.03
C GLN A 190 -41.37 34.46 17.06
N TRP A 191 -40.80 35.65 16.81
CA TRP A 191 -39.84 36.29 17.70
C TRP A 191 -40.52 36.80 18.98
N THR A 192 -39.96 36.43 20.12
CA THR A 192 -40.37 36.86 21.46
C THR A 192 -39.27 37.69 22.11
N GLU A 193 -39.64 38.68 22.92
CA GLU A 193 -38.66 39.56 23.57
C GLU A 193 -37.94 38.82 24.71
N PRO A 194 -36.60 38.83 24.77
CA PRO A 194 -35.85 38.17 25.84
C PRO A 194 -36.28 38.66 27.23
N GLY A 195 -36.64 37.72 28.11
CA GLY A 195 -37.15 38.01 29.46
C GLY A 195 -38.68 38.09 29.59
N SER A 196 -39.43 37.85 28.51
CA SER A 196 -40.90 37.78 28.52
C SER A 196 -41.52 36.59 29.28
N GLY A 197 -40.71 35.61 29.68
CA GLY A 197 -41.17 34.41 30.39
C GLY A 197 -41.74 33.29 29.52
N THR A 198 -41.72 33.45 28.18
CA THR A 198 -41.88 32.35 27.23
C THR A 198 -40.52 31.73 26.89
N ASP A 199 -40.52 30.52 26.34
CA ASP A 199 -39.34 29.97 25.67
C ASP A 199 -38.92 30.91 24.50
N VAL A 200 -37.62 31.17 24.37
CA VAL A 200 -37.05 32.12 23.41
C VAL A 200 -35.97 31.40 22.65
N ASP A 201 -36.16 31.22 21.34
CA ASP A 201 -35.08 30.75 20.45
C ASP A 201 -33.98 31.84 20.42
N PRO A 202 -32.78 31.59 20.99
CA PRO A 202 -31.75 32.60 21.11
C PRO A 202 -31.09 32.92 19.76
N LEU A 203 -31.30 32.09 18.74
CA LEU A 203 -30.77 32.29 17.38
C LEU A 203 -31.72 33.09 16.50
N LEU A 204 -33.00 33.23 16.90
CA LEU A 204 -34.01 33.96 16.13
C LEU A 204 -33.85 35.48 16.30
N GLY A 205 -33.52 36.17 15.22
CA GLY A 205 -33.48 37.62 15.14
C GLY A 205 -34.87 38.25 15.06
N ARG A 206 -34.99 39.51 15.50
CA ARG A 206 -36.24 40.29 15.47
C ARG A 206 -36.84 40.48 14.06
N ASP A 207 -36.01 40.39 13.02
CA ASP A 207 -36.38 40.43 11.61
C ASP A 207 -36.65 39.03 11.00
N GLY A 208 -36.63 37.98 11.83
CA GLY A 208 -36.81 36.58 11.43
C GLY A 208 -35.57 35.95 10.81
N SER A 209 -34.40 36.59 10.86
CA SER A 209 -33.13 35.93 10.57
C SER A 209 -32.85 34.83 11.60
N ILE A 210 -32.06 33.81 11.22
CA ILE A 210 -31.54 32.79 12.15
C ILE A 210 -30.02 32.94 12.17
N ALA A 211 -29.45 33.23 13.32
CA ALA A 211 -28.00 33.29 13.54
C ALA A 211 -27.35 31.90 13.40
N ALA A 212 -26.03 31.88 13.26
CA ALA A 212 -25.26 30.65 13.44
C ALA A 212 -25.20 30.27 14.92
N ASP A 213 -25.25 28.99 15.24
CA ASP A 213 -25.11 28.52 16.63
C ASP A 213 -23.61 28.36 16.99
N ASP A 214 -23.04 29.43 17.54
CA ASP A 214 -21.67 29.50 18.04
C ASP A 214 -21.56 29.11 19.52
N SER A 215 -22.64 28.61 20.15
CA SER A 215 -22.69 28.39 21.61
C SER A 215 -21.79 27.26 22.12
N SER A 216 -21.22 26.45 21.22
CA SER A 216 -20.28 25.38 21.51
C SER A 216 -19.40 25.09 20.27
N PRO A 217 -18.34 25.87 19.98
CA PRO A 217 -17.55 25.71 18.75
C PRO A 217 -16.89 24.33 18.63
N THR A 218 -16.94 23.74 17.44
CA THR A 218 -16.25 22.47 17.13
C THR A 218 -14.75 22.68 16.90
N ALA A 219 -13.91 21.89 17.57
CA ALA A 219 -12.47 21.85 17.36
C ALA A 219 -12.12 21.28 15.97
N PHE A 220 -11.65 22.13 15.07
CA PHE A 220 -11.35 21.78 13.68
C PHE A 220 -9.87 21.51 13.45
N THR A 221 -9.55 20.37 12.84
CA THR A 221 -8.20 19.99 12.40
C THR A 221 -8.33 19.19 11.11
N PHE A 222 -7.48 19.43 10.12
CA PHE A 222 -7.56 18.77 8.81
C PHE A 222 -6.20 18.18 8.43
N LEU A 223 -6.16 16.87 8.17
CA LEU A 223 -4.99 16.23 7.57
C LEU A 223 -5.07 16.30 6.05
N TRP A 224 -3.99 16.72 5.39
CA TRP A 224 -3.88 16.77 3.94
C TRP A 224 -2.96 15.63 3.46
N PRO A 225 -3.49 14.47 3.05
CA PRO A 225 -2.66 13.33 2.66
C PRO A 225 -1.95 13.55 1.32
N LEU A 226 -0.65 13.27 1.29
CA LEU A 226 0.18 13.17 0.09
C LEU A 226 0.83 11.78 0.04
N ALA A 227 0.18 10.86 -0.69
CA ALA A 227 0.62 9.48 -0.82
C ALA A 227 0.40 8.90 -2.23
N ALA A 228 1.07 7.79 -2.52
CA ALA A 228 0.86 6.99 -3.71
C ALA A 228 1.07 5.50 -3.39
N PRO A 229 0.37 4.57 -4.08
CA PRO A 229 0.70 3.15 -3.98
C PRO A 229 2.16 2.91 -4.37
N PRO A 230 2.90 1.97 -3.75
CA PRO A 230 4.33 1.78 -4.04
C PRO A 230 4.61 1.52 -5.51
N GLN A 231 5.41 2.39 -6.14
CA GLN A 231 5.74 2.33 -7.58
C GLN A 231 7.11 1.71 -7.88
N GLN A 232 7.98 1.55 -6.88
CA GLN A 232 9.29 0.94 -7.09
C GLN A 232 9.11 -0.54 -7.42
N ALA A 233 9.72 -1.00 -8.53
CA ALA A 233 9.84 -2.41 -8.84
C ALA A 233 10.91 -3.02 -7.92
N ALA A 234 10.68 -4.27 -7.51
CA ALA A 234 11.40 -4.84 -6.39
C ALA A 234 12.65 -5.63 -6.80
N GLY A 235 13.50 -5.92 -5.81
CA GLY A 235 14.70 -6.74 -6.01
C GLY A 235 15.89 -5.96 -6.56
N THR A 236 15.91 -4.64 -6.41
CA THR A 236 17.10 -3.80 -6.64
C THR A 236 18.06 -3.87 -5.44
N LEU A 237 19.32 -3.51 -5.69
CA LEU A 237 20.37 -3.37 -4.67
C LEU A 237 20.81 -1.91 -4.61
N GLY A 238 21.30 -1.48 -3.44
CA GLY A 238 21.67 -0.09 -3.20
C GLY A 238 23.11 0.22 -3.60
N GLY A 239 23.67 1.32 -3.06
CA GLY A 239 25.04 1.74 -3.33
C GLY A 239 25.34 2.10 -4.79
N ASP A 240 24.34 2.64 -5.51
CA ASP A 240 24.41 2.92 -6.96
C ASP A 240 24.82 1.70 -7.84
N THR A 241 24.60 0.48 -7.33
CA THR A 241 24.93 -0.77 -8.07
C THR A 241 23.89 -1.15 -9.13
N ALA A 242 22.72 -0.53 -9.11
CA ALA A 242 21.67 -0.67 -10.12
C ALA A 242 20.86 0.64 -10.24
N ASP A 243 20.35 0.91 -11.45
CA ASP A 243 19.39 2.01 -11.65
C ASP A 243 18.11 1.80 -10.83
N MET A 244 17.50 2.89 -10.38
CA MET A 244 16.18 2.86 -9.77
C MET A 244 15.14 2.33 -10.77
N ARG A 245 14.42 1.25 -10.42
CA ARG A 245 13.38 0.64 -11.26
C ARG A 245 11.98 1.02 -10.77
N LEU A 246 11.12 1.49 -11.66
CA LEU A 246 9.67 1.65 -11.42
C LEU A 246 8.86 0.61 -12.19
N THR A 247 7.66 0.30 -11.70
CA THR A 247 6.68 -0.56 -12.39
C THR A 247 5.99 0.13 -13.57
N SER A 248 5.93 1.47 -13.57
CA SER A 248 5.36 2.28 -14.65
C SER A 248 5.73 3.77 -14.51
N ASP A 249 5.46 4.57 -15.55
CA ASP A 249 5.50 6.04 -15.47
C ASP A 249 4.25 6.66 -14.83
N ALA A 250 3.35 5.87 -14.21
CA ALA A 250 2.16 6.40 -13.54
C ALA A 250 2.51 7.39 -12.41
N MET A 251 3.68 7.24 -11.78
CA MET A 251 4.19 8.25 -10.84
C MET A 251 4.50 9.56 -11.54
N ALA A 252 5.20 9.54 -12.68
CA ALA A 252 5.54 10.75 -13.43
C ALA A 252 4.29 11.52 -13.84
N ALA A 253 3.33 10.83 -14.46
CA ALA A 253 2.03 11.39 -14.84
C ALA A 253 1.22 11.90 -13.63
N SER A 254 1.42 11.32 -12.44
CA SER A 254 0.78 11.79 -11.20
C SER A 254 1.41 13.08 -10.65
N LEU A 255 2.71 13.31 -10.87
CA LEU A 255 3.46 14.48 -10.39
C LEU A 255 3.35 15.70 -11.32
N GLU A 256 2.98 15.50 -12.59
CA GLU A 256 2.72 16.57 -13.56
C GLU A 256 1.65 17.56 -13.05
N PRO A 257 1.66 18.83 -13.50
CA PRO A 257 0.70 19.85 -13.03
C PRO A 257 -0.79 19.48 -13.22
N GLY A 258 -1.12 18.62 -14.18
CA GLY A 258 -2.47 18.07 -14.39
C GLY A 258 -2.74 16.76 -13.65
N GLY A 259 -1.70 16.10 -13.14
CA GLY A 259 -1.78 14.83 -12.40
C GLY A 259 -2.27 14.98 -10.97
N ARG A 260 -2.60 13.84 -10.33
CA ARG A 260 -3.17 13.78 -8.97
C ARG A 260 -2.34 14.56 -7.93
N LEU A 261 -1.06 14.27 -7.85
CA LEU A 261 -0.14 14.86 -6.87
C LEU A 261 0.27 16.28 -7.27
N GLY A 262 0.32 16.60 -8.56
CA GLY A 262 0.53 17.98 -9.03
C GLY A 262 -0.64 18.90 -8.68
N GLN A 263 -1.88 18.45 -8.88
CA GLN A 263 -3.08 19.21 -8.50
C GLN A 263 -3.23 19.35 -6.98
N SER A 264 -2.97 18.28 -6.21
CA SER A 264 -2.99 18.32 -4.74
C SER A 264 -1.91 19.26 -4.17
N LEU A 265 -0.69 19.27 -4.75
CA LEU A 265 0.34 20.23 -4.36
C LEU A 265 -0.03 21.67 -4.75
N LYS A 266 -0.62 21.89 -5.93
CA LYS A 266 -1.08 23.21 -6.38
C LYS A 266 -2.18 23.79 -5.48
N ALA A 267 -3.02 22.93 -4.89
CA ALA A 267 -3.98 23.32 -3.86
C ALA A 267 -3.28 23.78 -2.55
N LEU A 268 -2.29 23.02 -2.06
CA LEU A 268 -1.50 23.44 -0.90
C LEU A 268 -0.76 24.77 -1.13
N GLU A 269 -0.23 25.00 -2.33
CA GLU A 269 0.39 26.28 -2.72
C GLU A 269 -0.58 27.47 -2.71
N SER A 270 -1.88 27.25 -2.91
CA SER A 270 -2.90 28.30 -2.76
C SER A 270 -3.20 28.58 -1.29
N ILE A 271 -3.22 27.55 -0.43
CA ILE A 271 -3.33 27.66 1.03
C ILE A 271 -2.18 28.48 1.63
N VAL A 272 -0.93 28.24 1.22
CA VAL A 272 0.24 28.94 1.79
C VAL A 272 0.54 30.30 1.16
N GLY A 273 -0.06 30.62 0.01
CA GLY A 273 0.29 31.84 -0.72
C GLY A 273 1.65 31.74 -1.43
N VAL A 274 1.88 30.67 -2.19
CA VAL A 274 3.11 30.47 -2.99
C VAL A 274 2.75 30.26 -4.47
N SER A 275 3.46 30.89 -5.41
CA SER A 275 3.26 30.71 -6.86
C SER A 275 3.92 29.42 -7.39
N ASP A 276 3.61 28.99 -8.62
CA ASP A 276 4.27 27.83 -9.25
C ASP A 276 5.81 28.01 -9.37
N ASN A 277 6.31 29.26 -9.38
CA ASN A 277 7.74 29.60 -9.36
C ASN A 277 8.33 29.69 -7.94
N GLY A 278 7.48 29.55 -6.92
CA GLY A 278 7.82 29.71 -5.52
C GLY A 278 7.70 31.15 -4.98
N ASP A 279 7.35 32.15 -5.78
CA ASP A 279 7.25 33.53 -5.30
C ASP A 279 6.05 33.71 -4.34
N PRO A 280 6.18 34.48 -3.25
CA PRO A 280 5.05 34.78 -2.37
C PRO A 280 3.90 35.47 -3.11
N LYS A 281 2.67 35.03 -2.85
CA LYS A 281 1.40 35.63 -3.29
C LYS A 281 0.46 35.71 -2.06
N PRO A 282 -0.66 36.46 -2.12
CA PRO A 282 -1.68 36.36 -1.07
C PRO A 282 -2.15 34.91 -0.91
N ALA A 283 -2.19 34.42 0.34
CA ALA A 283 -2.78 33.14 0.68
C ALA A 283 -4.29 33.18 0.44
N GLU A 284 -4.87 32.07 -0.05
CA GLU A 284 -6.33 31.95 -0.22
C GLU A 284 -7.02 31.58 1.11
N ALA A 285 -6.30 30.94 2.03
CA ALA A 285 -6.82 30.53 3.34
C ALA A 285 -6.53 31.58 4.42
N ASP A 286 -7.49 31.78 5.32
CA ASP A 286 -7.30 32.52 6.57
C ASP A 286 -6.20 31.87 7.44
N ASP A 287 -5.37 32.68 8.11
CA ASP A 287 -4.22 32.19 8.90
C ASP A 287 -4.66 31.21 10.01
N ARG A 288 -5.84 31.40 10.61
CA ARG A 288 -6.39 30.48 11.63
C ARG A 288 -6.75 29.15 10.99
N VAL A 289 -7.42 29.16 9.82
CA VAL A 289 -7.72 27.94 9.05
C VAL A 289 -6.44 27.22 8.64
N ARG A 290 -5.45 27.94 8.09
CA ARG A 290 -4.15 27.37 7.70
C ARG A 290 -3.45 26.69 8.88
N SER A 291 -3.53 27.26 10.08
CA SER A 291 -2.91 26.69 11.29
C SER A 291 -3.50 25.34 11.74
N ALA A 292 -4.75 25.03 11.34
CA ALA A 292 -5.42 23.77 11.61
C ALA A 292 -5.17 22.69 10.54
N ILE A 293 -4.50 23.02 9.42
CA ILE A 293 -4.18 22.09 8.35
C ILE A 293 -2.75 21.54 8.54
N CYS A 294 -2.60 20.22 8.50
CA CYS A 294 -1.30 19.55 8.54
C CYS A 294 -1.13 18.59 7.36
N ILE A 295 0.01 18.66 6.67
CA ILE A 295 0.32 17.80 5.53
C ILE A 295 0.76 16.42 6.07
N ALA A 296 0.05 15.35 5.69
CA ALA A 296 0.38 13.98 6.07
C ALA A 296 1.04 13.27 4.88
N VAL A 297 2.36 13.08 4.93
CA VAL A 297 3.15 12.61 3.77
C VAL A 297 3.54 11.15 3.93
N ASP A 298 3.42 10.35 2.86
CA ASP A 298 4.00 9.01 2.82
C ASP A 298 5.52 9.08 2.59
N PRO A 299 6.36 8.54 3.49
CA PRO A 299 7.80 8.47 3.30
C PRO A 299 8.22 7.76 2.00
N ASP A 300 7.52 6.70 1.56
CA ASP A 300 7.87 5.98 0.33
C ASP A 300 7.59 6.80 -0.93
N LEU A 301 6.62 7.72 -0.87
CA LEU A 301 6.40 8.70 -1.94
C LEU A 301 7.63 9.61 -2.07
N LEU A 302 8.14 10.16 -0.96
CA LEU A 302 9.31 11.04 -0.98
C LEU A 302 10.57 10.32 -1.45
N VAL A 303 10.84 9.11 -0.94
CA VAL A 303 11.98 8.27 -1.38
C VAL A 303 11.87 7.97 -2.87
N THR A 304 10.67 7.63 -3.36
CA THR A 304 10.44 7.35 -4.79
C THR A 304 10.65 8.59 -5.66
N VAL A 305 10.08 9.75 -5.29
CA VAL A 305 10.25 11.01 -6.04
C VAL A 305 11.72 11.47 -6.01
N LYS A 306 12.41 11.29 -4.88
CA LYS A 306 13.83 11.63 -4.73
C LYS A 306 14.71 10.77 -5.65
N GLY A 307 14.45 9.46 -5.72
CA GLY A 307 15.13 8.57 -6.67
C GLY A 307 14.85 8.97 -8.12
N MET A 308 13.57 9.19 -8.48
CA MET A 308 13.19 9.64 -9.83
C MET A 308 13.90 10.93 -10.24
N ALA A 309 14.10 11.87 -9.31
CA ALA A 309 14.78 13.14 -9.57
C ALA A 309 16.28 12.98 -9.90
N SER A 310 16.90 11.84 -9.57
CA SER A 310 18.25 11.46 -9.99
C SER A 310 18.28 10.70 -11.32
N GLY A 311 17.16 10.10 -11.73
CA GLY A 311 17.03 9.23 -12.90
C GLY A 311 16.45 7.86 -12.53
N TYR A 312 15.66 7.27 -13.43
CA TYR A 312 15.05 5.96 -13.21
C TYR A 312 14.75 5.26 -14.55
N VAL A 313 14.52 3.96 -14.47
CA VAL A 313 14.05 3.13 -15.58
C VAL A 313 12.72 2.46 -15.24
N VAL A 314 11.92 2.12 -16.25
CA VAL A 314 10.68 1.34 -16.09
C VAL A 314 10.93 -0.09 -16.56
N THR A 315 10.52 -1.07 -15.76
CA THR A 315 10.68 -2.51 -16.07
C THR A 315 9.51 -3.07 -16.87
N ASP A 316 9.78 -3.98 -17.79
CA ASP A 316 8.75 -4.69 -18.57
C ASP A 316 8.05 -5.80 -17.76
N ASP A 317 8.75 -6.39 -16.78
CA ASP A 317 8.16 -7.28 -15.76
C ASP A 317 8.60 -6.86 -14.34
N PRO A 318 7.68 -6.41 -13.47
CA PRO A 318 7.95 -6.13 -12.05
C PRO A 318 8.30 -7.34 -11.16
N ALA A 319 8.08 -8.57 -11.63
CA ALA A 319 8.36 -9.79 -10.87
C ALA A 319 9.79 -10.33 -11.07
N ASP A 320 10.47 -9.91 -12.15
CA ASP A 320 11.81 -10.37 -12.50
C ASP A 320 12.83 -9.19 -12.42
N PRO A 321 13.73 -9.20 -11.43
CA PRO A 321 14.82 -8.21 -11.30
C PRO A 321 15.75 -8.14 -12.52
N ALA A 322 15.81 -9.18 -13.36
CA ALA A 322 16.62 -9.23 -14.57
C ALA A 322 15.86 -8.82 -15.84
N ALA A 323 14.55 -8.52 -15.76
CA ALA A 323 13.75 -8.14 -16.91
C ALA A 323 14.28 -6.87 -17.60
N SER A 324 14.00 -6.75 -18.90
CA SER A 324 14.32 -5.59 -19.71
C SER A 324 13.67 -4.32 -19.17
N THR A 325 14.31 -3.20 -19.45
CA THR A 325 13.90 -1.88 -18.97
C THR A 325 13.98 -0.84 -20.09
N ARG A 326 13.24 0.25 -19.91
CA ARG A 326 13.28 1.45 -20.75
C ARG A 326 13.52 2.68 -19.88
N SER A 327 14.10 3.74 -20.45
CA SER A 327 14.30 5.00 -19.71
C SER A 327 12.96 5.56 -19.22
N GLY A 328 12.94 6.06 -17.97
CA GLY A 328 11.83 6.84 -17.44
C GLY A 328 11.84 8.27 -17.97
N GLU A 329 10.66 8.90 -18.05
CA GLU A 329 10.49 10.24 -18.63
C GLU A 329 10.30 11.35 -17.58
N GLY A 330 10.03 10.99 -16.32
CA GLY A 330 9.56 11.90 -15.27
C GLY A 330 10.61 12.63 -14.42
N SER A 331 11.91 12.48 -14.68
CA SER A 331 12.97 12.91 -13.75
C SER A 331 12.98 14.42 -13.46
N SER A 332 12.73 15.24 -14.49
CA SER A 332 12.60 16.70 -14.36
C SER A 332 11.34 17.11 -13.58
N THR A 333 10.21 16.44 -13.87
CA THR A 333 8.93 16.63 -13.16
C THR A 333 9.06 16.29 -11.68
N ALA A 334 9.69 15.16 -11.34
CA ALA A 334 9.94 14.74 -9.96
C ALA A 334 10.80 15.76 -9.19
N LYS A 335 11.88 16.25 -9.82
CA LYS A 335 12.73 17.30 -9.23
C LYS A 335 11.97 18.60 -8.96
N ALA A 336 11.17 19.05 -9.92
CA ALA A 336 10.37 20.28 -9.77
C ALA A 336 9.28 20.13 -8.70
N TRP A 337 8.59 18.98 -8.66
CA TRP A 337 7.56 18.70 -7.65
C TRP A 337 8.14 18.65 -6.23
N LEU A 338 9.29 18.00 -6.02
CA LEU A 338 9.93 17.91 -4.70
C LEU A 338 10.39 19.28 -4.19
N GLN A 339 10.95 20.13 -5.08
CA GLN A 339 11.33 21.51 -4.75
C GLN A 339 10.12 22.36 -4.32
N ARG A 340 8.98 22.22 -5.01
CA ARG A 340 7.71 22.88 -4.66
C ARG A 340 7.16 22.37 -3.32
N LEU A 341 7.16 21.05 -3.10
CA LEU A 341 6.69 20.48 -1.84
C LEU A 341 7.54 20.92 -0.64
N SER A 342 8.87 20.86 -0.72
CA SER A 342 9.74 21.33 0.38
C SER A 342 9.46 22.81 0.73
N LYS A 343 9.19 23.65 -0.28
CA LYS A 343 8.81 25.05 -0.07
C LYS A 343 7.48 25.19 0.69
N VAL A 344 6.44 24.48 0.28
CA VAL A 344 5.16 24.44 1.00
C VAL A 344 5.35 23.92 2.43
N ALA A 345 6.07 22.80 2.59
CA ALA A 345 6.33 22.13 3.86
C ALA A 345 7.01 23.06 4.88
N SER A 346 7.95 23.91 4.46
CA SER A 346 8.60 24.92 5.32
C SER A 346 7.66 25.97 5.95
N SER A 347 6.40 26.04 5.50
CA SER A 347 5.40 27.04 5.93
C SER A 347 4.13 26.45 6.56
N MET A 348 4.07 25.12 6.72
CA MET A 348 2.92 24.40 7.27
C MET A 348 3.34 23.34 8.28
N CYS A 349 2.36 22.82 9.02
CA CYS A 349 2.54 21.58 9.76
C CYS A 349 2.76 20.41 8.79
N VAL A 350 3.70 19.53 9.11
CA VAL A 350 3.96 18.26 8.42
C VAL A 350 3.92 17.11 9.42
N THR A 351 3.41 15.95 9.03
CA THR A 351 3.46 14.69 9.76
C THR A 351 3.68 13.53 8.79
N ALA A 352 4.21 12.40 9.26
CA ALA A 352 4.42 11.22 8.43
C ALA A 352 3.24 10.24 8.53
N LEU A 353 2.86 9.65 7.40
CA LEU A 353 2.06 8.43 7.37
C LEU A 353 2.99 7.21 7.57
N PRO A 354 2.46 6.04 7.97
CA PRO A 354 3.23 4.80 7.97
C PRO A 354 3.88 4.55 6.61
N TYR A 355 5.16 4.18 6.59
CA TYR A 355 5.96 3.99 5.37
C TYR A 355 5.22 3.06 4.38
N ALA A 356 5.01 3.50 3.13
CA ALA A 356 4.31 2.73 2.10
C ALA A 356 2.90 2.24 2.50
N GLN A 357 2.27 2.87 3.50
CA GLN A 357 0.99 2.43 4.07
C GLN A 357 1.04 1.01 4.67
N ALA A 358 2.18 0.66 5.28
CA ALA A 358 2.45 -0.65 5.88
C ALA A 358 1.42 -1.08 6.93
N GLY A 359 0.98 -2.34 6.86
CA GLY A 359 -0.09 -2.87 7.69
C GLY A 359 0.36 -3.24 9.10
N LEU A 360 -0.20 -2.58 10.11
CA LEU A 360 0.13 -2.77 11.53
C LEU A 360 -0.03 -4.23 11.98
N ASP A 361 -1.10 -4.93 11.58
CA ASP A 361 -1.28 -6.37 11.84
C ASP A 361 -0.22 -7.26 11.17
N SER A 362 0.31 -6.85 10.02
CA SER A 362 1.41 -7.58 9.35
C SER A 362 2.73 -7.36 10.07
N LEU A 363 3.06 -6.10 10.41
CA LEU A 363 4.28 -5.76 11.15
C LEU A 363 4.32 -6.43 12.52
N HIS A 364 3.19 -6.39 13.26
CA HIS A 364 3.02 -7.13 14.52
C HIS A 364 3.33 -8.63 14.38
N ARG A 365 2.89 -9.26 13.28
CA ARG A 365 3.09 -10.69 13.04
C ARG A 365 4.48 -11.05 12.52
N ILE A 366 5.12 -10.15 11.79
CA ILE A 366 6.53 -10.29 11.39
C ILE A 366 7.42 -10.29 12.64
N SER A 367 7.12 -9.39 13.60
CA SER A 367 7.84 -9.25 14.87
C SER A 367 9.33 -8.93 14.70
N ASP A 368 9.67 -8.17 13.66
CA ASP A 368 11.01 -7.64 13.41
C ASP A 368 11.07 -6.19 13.90
N ALA A 369 12.09 -5.83 14.69
CA ALA A 369 12.21 -4.52 15.31
C ALA A 369 12.60 -3.43 14.30
N ALA A 370 13.67 -3.65 13.54
CA ALA A 370 14.15 -2.69 12.54
C ALA A 370 13.05 -2.36 11.52
N LEU A 371 12.40 -3.39 10.95
CA LEU A 371 11.29 -3.19 10.01
C LEU A 371 10.07 -2.49 10.65
N SER A 372 9.87 -2.64 11.96
CA SER A 372 8.82 -1.90 12.68
C SER A 372 9.15 -0.44 12.86
N ASP A 373 10.42 -0.13 13.11
CA ASP A 373 10.90 1.22 13.38
C ASP A 373 11.02 2.01 12.08
N ASP A 374 11.52 1.40 10.99
CA ASP A 374 11.48 1.92 9.61
C ASP A 374 10.06 2.31 9.18
N ALA A 375 9.07 1.48 9.55
CA ALA A 375 7.67 1.68 9.18
C ALA A 375 7.01 2.88 9.88
N ILE A 376 7.52 3.29 11.05
CA ILE A 376 6.87 4.22 11.97
C ILE A 376 7.81 5.36 12.35
N ALA A 377 8.84 5.11 13.15
CA ALA A 377 9.75 6.13 13.68
C ALA A 377 10.64 6.70 12.56
N GLY A 378 11.36 5.82 11.84
CA GLY A 378 12.21 6.17 10.69
C GLY A 378 11.43 6.76 9.50
N GLY A 379 10.11 6.54 9.46
CA GLY A 379 9.20 7.23 8.53
C GLY A 379 9.16 8.74 8.76
N TYR A 380 9.12 9.19 10.02
CA TYR A 380 9.20 10.62 10.35
C TYR A 380 10.59 11.19 10.04
N ASP A 381 11.66 10.46 10.36
CA ASP A 381 13.04 10.89 10.08
C ASP A 381 13.27 11.05 8.57
N THR A 382 12.78 10.09 7.76
CA THR A 382 12.80 10.17 6.28
C THR A 382 12.07 11.41 5.75
N VAL A 383 10.95 11.81 6.37
CA VAL A 383 10.19 13.02 5.98
C VAL A 383 10.94 14.29 6.38
N ASP A 384 11.50 14.32 7.58
CA ASP A 384 12.26 15.46 8.11
C ASP A 384 13.52 15.73 7.28
N ASP A 385 14.28 14.68 6.95
CA ASP A 385 15.49 14.75 6.12
C ASP A 385 15.22 15.15 4.66
N LEU A 386 14.18 14.58 4.03
CA LEU A 386 13.89 14.82 2.61
C LEU A 386 13.20 16.16 2.34
N LEU A 387 12.47 16.73 3.31
CA LEU A 387 11.80 18.02 3.16
C LEU A 387 12.51 19.19 3.88
N GLY A 388 13.39 18.90 4.85
CA GLY A 388 14.08 19.91 5.66
C GLY A 388 13.19 20.51 6.74
N VAL A 389 12.39 19.69 7.42
CA VAL A 389 11.37 20.12 8.40
C VAL A 389 11.50 19.37 9.73
N THR A 390 10.66 19.71 10.71
CA THR A 390 10.45 18.91 11.92
C THR A 390 8.99 18.51 11.99
N SER A 391 8.70 17.23 11.75
CA SER A 391 7.36 16.69 11.71
C SER A 391 6.70 16.58 13.08
N VAL A 392 5.38 16.71 13.11
CA VAL A 392 4.56 16.39 14.28
C VAL A 392 4.44 14.88 14.39
N ARG A 393 4.95 14.32 15.49
CA ARG A 393 4.96 12.88 15.79
C ARG A 393 3.93 12.53 16.88
N GLY A 394 3.67 11.25 17.10
CA GLY A 394 2.87 10.75 18.22
C GLY A 394 1.47 10.26 17.87
N LEU A 395 0.99 10.50 16.65
CA LEU A 395 -0.33 10.07 16.16
C LEU A 395 -0.19 9.31 14.84
N THR A 396 -0.30 7.98 14.89
CA THR A 396 -0.29 7.15 13.69
C THR A 396 -1.66 7.19 12.99
N VAL A 397 -1.68 7.35 11.67
CA VAL A 397 -2.89 7.23 10.84
C VAL A 397 -2.82 5.91 10.07
N PRO A 398 -3.55 4.84 10.47
CA PRO A 398 -3.59 3.60 9.71
C PRO A 398 -4.29 3.82 8.37
N ALA A 399 -3.68 3.39 7.27
CA ALA A 399 -4.23 3.64 5.92
C ALA A 399 -5.60 2.98 5.64
N VAL A 400 -5.91 1.94 6.40
CA VAL A 400 -7.21 1.23 6.41
C VAL A 400 -8.25 1.90 7.30
N GLY A 401 -7.91 3.01 7.96
CA GLY A 401 -8.75 3.80 8.87
C GLY A 401 -9.17 3.12 10.17
N THR A 402 -8.99 1.82 10.30
CA THR A 402 -9.33 1.03 11.48
C THR A 402 -8.08 0.65 12.29
N LEU A 403 -8.27 0.35 13.57
CA LEU A 403 -7.24 -0.24 14.43
C LEU A 403 -7.77 -1.55 15.03
N THR A 404 -6.95 -2.60 15.02
CA THR A 404 -7.24 -3.87 15.71
C THR A 404 -6.50 -3.94 17.04
N ASP A 405 -6.81 -4.91 17.90
CA ASP A 405 -6.00 -5.17 19.10
C ASP A 405 -4.54 -5.50 18.79
N ARG A 406 -4.24 -6.14 17.66
CA ARG A 406 -2.84 -6.38 17.23
C ARG A 406 -2.17 -5.11 16.79
N GLY A 407 -2.85 -4.28 16.00
CA GLY A 407 -2.36 -2.96 15.59
C GLY A 407 -2.13 -2.03 16.79
N ARG A 408 -3.03 -2.07 17.79
CA ARG A 408 -2.90 -1.34 19.06
C ARG A 408 -1.74 -1.85 19.90
N THR A 409 -1.60 -3.18 20.05
CA THR A 409 -0.47 -3.82 20.75
C THR A 409 0.86 -3.54 20.04
N PHE A 410 0.83 -3.38 18.72
CA PHE A 410 1.98 -2.91 17.95
C PHE A 410 2.32 -1.45 18.24
N LEU A 411 1.38 -0.51 18.14
CA LEU A 411 1.69 0.90 18.39
C LEU A 411 2.07 1.19 19.84
N ASN A 412 1.49 0.48 20.82
CA ASN A 412 1.71 0.74 22.23
C ASN A 412 3.19 0.58 22.64
N GLY A 413 3.78 1.64 23.19
CA GLY A 413 5.16 1.68 23.65
C GLY A 413 6.22 1.90 22.56
N ARG A 414 5.82 2.10 21.29
CA ARG A 414 6.76 2.46 20.20
C ARG A 414 7.04 3.97 20.18
N GLU A 415 8.27 4.33 19.85
CA GLU A 415 8.64 5.74 19.65
C GLU A 415 7.85 6.35 18.48
N GLY A 416 7.49 7.63 18.60
CA GLY A 416 6.63 8.32 17.63
C GLY A 416 5.17 7.84 17.56
N SER A 417 4.74 6.87 18.37
CA SER A 417 3.38 6.29 18.35
C SER A 417 2.74 6.20 19.75
N GLY A 418 2.30 7.35 20.29
CA GLY A 418 1.51 7.40 21.53
C GLY A 418 0.01 7.18 21.33
N ALA A 419 -0.48 7.36 20.10
CA ALA A 419 -1.90 7.32 19.76
C ALA A 419 -2.15 6.90 18.30
N ALA A 420 -3.41 6.63 17.96
CA ALA A 420 -3.85 6.45 16.57
C ALA A 420 -5.06 7.31 16.20
N ALA A 421 -5.12 7.77 14.95
CA ALA A 421 -6.31 8.36 14.34
C ALA A 421 -7.12 7.27 13.65
N VAL A 422 -8.38 7.06 14.05
CA VAL A 422 -9.23 5.98 13.54
C VAL A 422 -10.61 6.48 13.13
N VAL A 423 -11.27 5.78 12.20
CA VAL A 423 -12.64 6.11 11.81
C VAL A 423 -13.60 5.87 12.98
N SER A 424 -14.53 6.79 13.20
CA SER A 424 -15.47 6.76 14.32
C SER A 424 -16.33 5.49 14.34
N THR A 425 -16.68 4.94 13.18
CA THR A 425 -17.40 3.65 13.05
C THR A 425 -16.57 2.42 13.44
N SER A 426 -15.29 2.58 13.82
CA SER A 426 -14.43 1.51 14.35
C SER A 426 -14.23 1.57 15.88
N VAL A 427 -14.98 2.42 16.58
CA VAL A 427 -15.01 2.46 18.04
C VAL A 427 -16.45 2.34 18.58
N ASP A 428 -16.63 1.68 19.72
CA ASP A 428 -17.87 1.75 20.52
C ASP A 428 -17.55 2.34 21.90
N PRO A 429 -18.03 3.56 22.24
CA PRO A 429 -17.83 4.16 23.56
C PRO A 429 -18.70 3.53 24.66
N GLY A 430 -19.38 2.41 24.39
CA GLY A 430 -20.30 1.79 25.34
C GLY A 430 -21.60 2.60 25.49
N GLN A 431 -22.42 2.29 26.50
CA GLN A 431 -23.71 2.98 26.72
C GLN A 431 -23.62 4.18 27.68
N SER A 432 -22.63 4.23 28.56
CA SER A 432 -22.48 5.28 29.58
C SER A 432 -21.95 6.60 29.03
N ASP A 433 -21.10 6.54 28.01
CA ASP A 433 -20.36 7.69 27.49
C ASP A 433 -21.04 8.27 26.21
N ARG A 434 -22.31 7.89 25.94
CA ARG A 434 -23.12 8.40 24.80
C ARG A 434 -23.75 9.77 25.10
N THR A 435 -22.95 10.72 25.54
CA THR A 435 -23.36 12.11 25.81
C THR A 435 -23.36 12.97 24.55
N GLY A 436 -24.06 12.55 23.50
CA GLY A 436 -24.29 13.35 22.29
C GLY A 436 -24.48 12.59 20.97
N SER A 437 -24.80 13.33 19.92
CA SER A 437 -24.95 12.88 18.51
C SER A 437 -23.62 12.38 17.90
N SER A 438 -22.48 12.91 18.39
CA SER A 438 -21.17 12.72 17.76
C SER A 438 -20.25 11.81 18.57
N ILE A 439 -19.84 10.71 17.93
CA ILE A 439 -18.74 9.81 18.34
C ILE A 439 -17.35 10.28 17.83
N ILE A 440 -17.24 11.57 17.48
CA ILE A 440 -16.00 12.20 17.00
C ILE A 440 -15.34 12.94 18.18
N GLY A 441 -14.18 12.46 18.63
CA GLY A 441 -13.53 12.95 19.83
C GLY A 441 -12.26 12.18 20.19
N ARG A 442 -11.88 12.21 21.47
CA ARG A 442 -10.68 11.54 22.00
C ARG A 442 -11.09 10.43 22.97
N TYR A 443 -10.54 9.23 22.81
CA TYR A 443 -10.90 8.05 23.60
C TYR A 443 -9.67 7.28 24.10
N ARG A 444 -9.88 6.37 25.06
CA ARG A 444 -8.91 5.38 25.53
C ARG A 444 -9.40 3.96 25.28
N SER A 445 -8.56 3.12 24.68
CA SER A 445 -8.82 1.68 24.50
C SER A 445 -7.71 0.85 25.15
N ASP A 446 -8.03 0.17 26.26
CA ASP A 446 -7.13 -0.25 27.35
C ASP A 446 -5.91 0.67 27.56
N GLY A 447 -6.18 1.97 27.74
CA GLY A 447 -5.15 2.97 28.01
C GLY A 447 -4.42 3.53 26.78
N PHE A 448 -4.49 2.90 25.61
CA PHE A 448 -3.98 3.48 24.36
C PHE A 448 -4.89 4.62 23.89
N ALA A 449 -4.32 5.74 23.45
CA ALA A 449 -5.09 6.94 23.07
C ALA A 449 -5.56 6.88 21.60
N LEU A 450 -6.80 7.31 21.36
CA LEU A 450 -7.43 7.35 20.05
C LEU A 450 -7.99 8.74 19.77
N GLN A 451 -7.76 9.25 18.55
CA GLN A 451 -8.52 10.35 17.97
C GLN A 451 -9.47 9.77 16.93
N THR A 452 -10.77 10.03 17.02
CA THR A 452 -11.71 9.58 15.98
C THR A 452 -11.94 10.64 14.91
N TYR A 453 -12.30 10.20 13.70
CA TYR A 453 -12.74 11.05 12.59
C TYR A 453 -13.96 10.47 11.88
N ASP A 454 -14.74 11.30 11.20
CA ASP A 454 -16.03 10.88 10.64
C ASP A 454 -15.91 10.07 9.34
N ALA A 455 -16.61 8.93 9.27
CA ALA A 455 -16.64 8.06 8.09
C ALA A 455 -17.33 8.70 6.87
N GLY A 456 -18.46 9.39 7.09
CA GLY A 456 -19.27 10.03 6.07
C GLY A 456 -18.55 11.24 5.46
N VAL A 457 -17.95 12.09 6.28
CA VAL A 457 -17.12 13.22 5.82
C VAL A 457 -15.92 12.74 5.02
N SER A 458 -15.22 11.70 5.50
CA SER A 458 -14.05 11.13 4.79
C SER A 458 -14.44 10.49 3.45
N SER A 459 -15.61 9.83 3.39
CA SER A 459 -16.20 9.29 2.15
C SER A 459 -16.65 10.39 1.16
N ALA A 460 -17.19 11.49 1.66
CA ALA A 460 -17.56 12.65 0.84
C ALA A 460 -16.31 13.36 0.26
N LEU A 461 -15.26 13.53 1.07
CA LEU A 461 -13.96 14.03 0.61
C LEU A 461 -13.29 13.06 -0.37
N GLY A 462 -13.48 11.76 -0.21
CA GLY A 462 -13.05 10.75 -1.19
C GLY A 462 -13.69 10.87 -2.57
N ALA A 463 -14.83 11.55 -2.68
CA ALA A 463 -15.54 11.73 -3.95
C ALA A 463 -14.95 12.82 -4.84
N VAL A 464 -14.25 13.82 -4.28
CA VAL A 464 -13.74 14.96 -5.06
C VAL A 464 -12.50 14.60 -5.89
N GLY A 465 -12.14 15.47 -6.83
CA GLY A 465 -11.02 15.22 -7.72
C GLY A 465 -11.37 14.44 -8.98
N ALA A 466 -10.34 14.14 -9.76
CA ALA A 466 -10.42 13.38 -11.00
C ALA A 466 -10.62 11.87 -10.77
N HIS A 467 -10.31 11.37 -9.57
CA HIS A 467 -10.40 9.96 -9.21
C HIS A 467 -11.08 9.83 -7.85
N ALA A 468 -12.40 9.59 -7.87
CA ALA A 468 -13.15 9.27 -6.67
C ALA A 468 -12.65 7.95 -6.06
N SER A 469 -12.53 7.92 -4.74
CA SER A 469 -12.03 6.78 -3.96
C SER A 469 -12.97 6.50 -2.80
N VAL A 470 -13.42 5.25 -2.70
CA VAL A 470 -14.24 4.76 -1.56
C VAL A 470 -13.30 4.03 -0.59
N PRO A 471 -13.15 4.50 0.66
CA PRO A 471 -12.28 3.85 1.63
C PRO A 471 -12.70 2.42 1.96
N SER A 472 -11.72 1.55 2.25
CA SER A 472 -11.95 0.14 2.57
C SER A 472 -12.80 -0.09 3.83
N TYR A 473 -12.83 0.88 4.75
CA TYR A 473 -13.63 0.88 5.97
C TYR A 473 -15.10 1.30 5.80
N ILE A 474 -15.54 1.67 4.60
CA ILE A 474 -16.96 2.00 4.36
C ILE A 474 -17.78 0.71 4.19
N PRO A 475 -18.81 0.46 5.03
CA PRO A 475 -19.76 -0.65 4.89
C PRO A 475 -20.40 -0.71 3.50
N ALA A 476 -20.76 -1.90 3.01
CA ALA A 476 -21.24 -2.07 1.63
C ALA A 476 -22.49 -1.24 1.32
N TRP A 477 -23.40 -1.11 2.29
CA TRP A 477 -24.62 -0.29 2.21
C TRP A 477 -24.38 1.24 2.28
N GLN A 478 -23.16 1.69 2.56
CA GLN A 478 -22.76 3.11 2.53
C GLN A 478 -21.92 3.48 1.29
N ARG A 479 -21.67 2.55 0.36
CA ARG A 479 -20.87 2.81 -0.85
C ARG A 479 -21.74 3.35 -1.98
N VAL A 480 -21.74 4.67 -2.12
CA VAL A 480 -22.43 5.38 -3.21
C VAL A 480 -21.64 5.26 -4.51
N ASP A 481 -22.33 5.02 -5.63
CA ASP A 481 -21.73 5.13 -6.97
C ASP A 481 -21.58 6.60 -7.37
N THR A 482 -20.35 7.04 -7.58
CA THR A 482 -20.03 8.41 -7.98
C THR A 482 -19.97 8.60 -9.51
N SER A 483 -20.17 7.54 -10.30
CA SER A 483 -19.99 7.57 -11.76
C SER A 483 -20.97 8.50 -12.50
N GLY A 484 -22.17 8.70 -11.92
CA GLY A 484 -23.17 9.66 -12.41
C GLY A 484 -23.08 11.06 -11.79
N GLU A 485 -22.23 11.28 -10.77
CA GLU A 485 -22.14 12.56 -10.08
C GLU A 485 -21.23 13.54 -10.83
N SER A 486 -21.74 14.73 -11.20
CA SER A 486 -20.91 15.83 -11.73
C SER A 486 -19.92 16.38 -10.70
N ASP A 487 -18.76 16.86 -11.15
CA ASP A 487 -17.69 17.42 -10.29
C ASP A 487 -18.19 18.54 -9.37
N VAL A 488 -19.17 19.33 -9.80
CA VAL A 488 -19.78 20.39 -8.98
C VAL A 488 -20.61 19.80 -7.84
N SER A 489 -21.40 18.76 -8.11
CA SER A 489 -22.13 18.03 -7.05
C SER A 489 -21.16 17.41 -6.03
N ARG A 490 -20.12 16.70 -6.49
CA ARG A 490 -19.16 16.04 -5.58
C ARG A 490 -18.44 17.05 -4.69
N ARG A 491 -17.98 18.17 -5.27
CA ARG A 491 -17.38 19.32 -4.57
C ARG A 491 -18.32 19.94 -3.54
N GLN A 492 -19.56 20.22 -3.94
CA GLN A 492 -20.58 20.83 -3.09
C GLN A 492 -20.97 19.90 -1.92
N THR A 493 -21.10 18.60 -2.19
CA THR A 493 -21.30 17.55 -1.18
C THR A 493 -20.14 17.51 -0.19
N ALA A 494 -18.88 17.48 -0.65
CA ALA A 494 -17.71 17.44 0.24
C ALA A 494 -17.57 18.69 1.13
N ALA A 495 -17.80 19.88 0.56
CA ALA A 495 -17.85 21.13 1.31
C ALA A 495 -18.94 21.10 2.39
N ALA A 496 -20.15 20.66 2.04
CA ALA A 496 -21.25 20.55 2.99
C ALA A 496 -21.00 19.49 4.09
N SER A 497 -20.37 18.37 3.75
CA SER A 497 -19.99 17.34 4.73
C SER A 497 -18.94 17.87 5.72
N LEU A 498 -17.97 18.67 5.28
CA LEU A 498 -17.02 19.34 6.18
C LEU A 498 -17.73 20.24 7.20
N ALA A 499 -18.77 20.96 6.76
CA ALA A 499 -19.56 21.83 7.62
C ALA A 499 -20.41 21.08 8.65
N LEU A 500 -20.82 19.83 8.37
CA LEU A 500 -21.77 19.09 9.22
C LEU A 500 -21.37 19.06 10.71
N PRO A 501 -20.19 18.56 11.14
CA PRO A 501 -19.83 18.50 12.57
C PRO A 501 -19.70 19.88 13.23
N MET A 502 -19.63 20.96 12.45
CA MET A 502 -19.61 22.35 12.93
C MET A 502 -21.03 22.89 13.10
N LEU A 503 -21.99 22.43 12.28
CA LEU A 503 -23.40 22.82 12.31
C LEU A 503 -24.29 21.92 13.21
N ASP A 504 -23.91 20.65 13.43
CA ASP A 504 -24.64 19.73 14.33
C ASP A 504 -24.33 20.06 15.80
N VAL A 505 -25.08 21.01 16.37
CA VAL A 505 -24.98 21.41 17.78
C VAL A 505 -25.90 20.51 18.62
N PRO A 506 -25.36 19.76 19.60
CA PRO A 506 -26.19 18.94 20.48
C PRO A 506 -27.23 19.78 21.24
N THR A 507 -28.51 19.42 21.14
CA THR A 507 -29.60 20.09 21.85
C THR A 507 -29.45 19.93 23.37
N ARG A 508 -29.44 21.03 24.12
CA ARG A 508 -29.49 20.98 25.60
C ARG A 508 -30.81 20.36 26.07
N THR A 509 -30.74 19.43 27.02
CA THR A 509 -31.90 18.99 27.78
C THR A 509 -32.19 20.00 28.89
N GLU A 510 -33.44 20.45 29.06
CA GLU A 510 -33.80 21.28 30.21
C GLU A 510 -33.64 20.49 31.53
N GLY A 511 -32.94 21.07 32.51
CA GLY A 511 -32.81 20.52 33.86
C GLY A 511 -31.40 20.01 34.21
N GLU A 512 -30.54 19.81 33.22
CA GLU A 512 -29.10 19.68 33.47
C GLU A 512 -28.51 21.06 33.77
N GLY A 513 -27.49 21.12 34.63
CA GLY A 513 -26.79 22.37 34.95
C GLY A 513 -26.04 22.94 33.75
N PRO A 514 -25.28 24.05 33.89
CA PRO A 514 -24.25 24.35 32.89
C PRO A 514 -23.41 23.07 32.73
N PRO A 515 -23.22 22.56 31.50
CA PRO A 515 -22.43 21.35 31.32
C PRO A 515 -21.08 21.60 31.98
N GLU A 516 -20.74 20.73 32.93
CA GLU A 516 -19.38 20.73 33.46
C GLU A 516 -18.49 20.52 32.22
N ILE A 517 -17.57 21.47 31.96
CA ILE A 517 -16.83 21.59 30.68
C ILE A 517 -15.74 20.49 30.58
N THR A 518 -15.99 19.36 31.23
CA THR A 518 -15.03 18.33 31.63
C THR A 518 -15.16 17.07 30.78
N GLU A 519 -16.37 16.51 30.58
CA GLU A 519 -16.52 15.20 29.91
C GLU A 519 -17.71 15.09 28.93
N VAL A 520 -17.61 15.80 27.81
CA VAL A 520 -17.98 15.22 26.51
C VAL A 520 -16.67 15.08 25.73
N THR A 521 -16.42 13.94 25.08
CA THR A 521 -15.27 13.78 24.18
C THR A 521 -15.37 14.84 23.09
N GLY A 522 -14.57 15.91 23.24
CA GLY A 522 -15.01 17.25 22.83
C GLY A 522 -15.41 17.36 21.36
N ARG A 523 -16.43 18.21 21.07
CA ARG A 523 -16.92 18.50 19.71
C ARG A 523 -15.74 18.64 18.75
N SER A 524 -15.52 17.64 17.91
CA SER A 524 -14.35 17.56 17.04
C SER A 524 -14.76 17.41 15.58
N ALA A 525 -14.06 18.15 14.73
CA ALA A 525 -14.05 17.99 13.28
C ALA A 525 -12.62 17.62 12.83
N PHE A 526 -12.00 16.65 13.53
CA PHE A 526 -10.77 16.04 13.06
C PHE A 526 -11.05 15.30 11.75
N THR A 527 -10.48 15.80 10.66
CA THR A 527 -10.85 15.42 9.30
C THR A 527 -9.69 14.74 8.58
N VAL A 528 -9.91 13.54 8.06
CA VAL A 528 -8.89 12.73 7.38
C VAL A 528 -9.44 12.23 6.03
N PRO A 529 -9.12 12.90 4.91
CA PRO A 529 -9.41 12.39 3.57
C PRO A 529 -8.77 11.01 3.33
N PRO A 530 -9.24 10.23 2.34
CA PRO A 530 -8.63 8.94 2.03
C PRO A 530 -7.16 9.12 1.61
N VAL A 531 -6.28 8.19 2.00
CA VAL A 531 -4.83 8.32 1.80
C VAL A 531 -4.43 8.68 0.36
N TYR A 532 -5.06 8.06 -0.64
CA TYR A 532 -4.81 8.37 -2.07
C TYR A 532 -5.77 9.44 -2.60
N TRP A 533 -5.86 10.59 -1.91
CA TRP A 533 -6.74 11.70 -2.27
C TRP A 533 -6.34 12.38 -3.59
N SER A 534 -7.31 12.97 -4.30
CA SER A 534 -7.10 13.57 -5.64
C SER A 534 -7.66 14.99 -5.88
N PRO A 535 -7.73 15.89 -4.87
CA PRO A 535 -8.48 17.14 -4.96
C PRO A 535 -7.94 18.05 -6.06
N THR A 536 -8.85 18.64 -6.84
CA THR A 536 -8.51 19.75 -7.73
C THR A 536 -8.32 21.05 -6.93
N PRO A 537 -7.62 22.07 -7.45
CA PRO A 537 -7.49 23.37 -6.77
C PRO A 537 -8.83 24.04 -6.45
N ALA A 538 -9.86 23.81 -7.27
CA ALA A 538 -11.20 24.30 -7.00
C ALA A 538 -11.97 23.45 -5.96
N ASP A 539 -11.56 22.20 -5.69
CA ASP A 539 -12.13 21.41 -4.59
C ASP A 539 -11.56 21.89 -3.26
N ALA A 540 -10.24 22.07 -3.24
CA ALA A 540 -9.51 22.69 -2.14
C ALA A 540 -10.13 24.04 -1.76
N ARG A 541 -10.34 24.92 -2.74
CA ARG A 541 -10.96 26.22 -2.50
C ARG A 541 -12.35 26.13 -1.89
N ALA A 542 -13.23 25.25 -2.38
CA ALA A 542 -14.56 25.09 -1.79
C ALA A 542 -14.52 24.58 -0.33
N ILE A 543 -13.59 23.67 -0.03
CA ILE A 543 -13.33 23.15 1.32
C ILE A 543 -12.80 24.27 2.24
N LEU A 544 -11.85 25.08 1.75
CA LEU A 544 -11.22 26.18 2.49
C LEU A 544 -12.17 27.36 2.72
N ASP A 545 -12.93 27.77 1.70
CA ASP A 545 -13.95 28.82 1.80
C ASP A 545 -15.01 28.41 2.84
N THR A 546 -15.38 27.12 2.90
CA THR A 546 -16.31 26.58 3.90
C THR A 546 -15.69 26.57 5.31
N ALA A 547 -14.46 26.08 5.45
CA ALA A 547 -13.76 26.09 6.74
C ALA A 547 -13.56 27.52 7.28
N GLY A 548 -13.16 28.45 6.41
CA GLY A 548 -13.01 29.87 6.71
C GLY A 548 -14.32 30.51 7.13
N LEU A 549 -15.42 30.19 6.46
CA LEU A 549 -16.76 30.65 6.85
C LEU A 549 -17.14 30.17 8.26
N MET A 550 -16.94 28.89 8.58
CA MET A 550 -17.26 28.31 9.90
C MET A 550 -16.37 28.87 11.03
N VAL A 551 -15.08 29.09 10.73
CA VAL A 551 -14.11 29.70 11.66
C VAL A 551 -14.38 31.20 11.87
N ALA A 552 -14.89 31.90 10.85
CA ALA A 552 -15.30 33.30 10.93
C ALA A 552 -16.65 33.49 11.64
N SER A 553 -17.58 32.54 11.53
CA SER A 553 -18.88 32.56 12.21
C SER A 553 -18.85 32.03 13.65
N GLY A 554 -17.69 31.60 14.16
CA GLY A 554 -17.56 31.09 15.52
C GLY A 554 -18.13 29.67 15.74
N THR A 555 -18.57 28.97 14.69
CA THR A 555 -19.06 27.58 14.80
C THR A 555 -17.91 26.56 14.83
N ALA A 556 -16.72 26.96 14.37
CA ALA A 556 -15.50 26.16 14.45
C ALA A 556 -14.36 26.93 15.13
N ASN A 557 -13.63 26.24 16.00
CA ASN A 557 -12.37 26.69 16.57
C ASN A 557 -11.20 25.90 15.95
N PRO A 558 -10.29 26.53 15.18
CA PRO A 558 -9.18 25.83 14.56
C PRO A 558 -8.14 25.39 15.60
N VAL A 559 -7.73 24.13 15.55
CA VAL A 559 -6.76 23.51 16.45
C VAL A 559 -5.62 22.88 15.63
N PRO A 560 -4.36 23.31 15.79
CA PRO A 560 -3.21 22.68 15.16
C PRO A 560 -3.01 21.23 15.58
N LEU A 561 -2.50 20.38 14.67
CA LEU A 561 -2.30 18.95 14.93
C LEU A 561 -1.48 18.67 16.20
N LYS A 562 -0.40 19.43 16.42
CA LYS A 562 0.44 19.32 17.63
C LYS A 562 -0.35 19.48 18.94
N ASP A 563 -1.40 20.30 18.94
CA ASP A 563 -2.21 20.60 20.12
C ASP A 563 -3.32 19.53 20.28
N VAL A 564 -3.76 18.91 19.18
CA VAL A 564 -4.53 17.64 19.22
C VAL A 564 -3.70 16.54 19.87
N VAL A 565 -2.45 16.35 19.42
CA VAL A 565 -1.54 15.31 19.96
C VAL A 565 -1.26 15.52 21.45
N ALA A 566 -0.93 16.74 21.86
CA ALA A 566 -0.70 17.04 23.28
C ALA A 566 -1.93 16.71 24.15
N GLY A 567 -3.13 17.08 23.68
CA GLY A 567 -4.39 16.83 24.37
C GLY A 567 -4.90 15.38 24.33
N LEU A 568 -4.21 14.43 23.68
CA LEU A 568 -4.54 13.00 23.75
C LEU A 568 -4.10 12.36 25.07
N ALA A 569 -3.12 12.95 25.76
CA ALA A 569 -2.73 12.53 27.10
C ALA A 569 -3.88 12.71 28.12
N GLU A 570 -4.74 13.70 27.90
CA GLU A 570 -5.86 14.11 28.77
C GLU A 570 -7.16 13.33 28.48
N ALA A 571 -7.17 12.42 27.51
CA ALA A 571 -8.36 11.63 27.17
C ALA A 571 -8.69 10.62 28.29
N ASN A 572 -9.89 10.74 28.87
CA ASN A 572 -10.41 9.88 29.96
C ASN A 572 -11.49 8.89 29.49
N SER A 573 -12.38 9.32 28.60
CA SER A 573 -13.51 8.53 28.10
C SER A 573 -13.04 7.27 27.37
N ARG A 574 -13.80 6.19 27.49
CA ARG A 574 -13.37 4.87 27.01
C ARG A 574 -14.05 4.51 25.70
N ALA A 575 -13.37 3.70 24.89
CA ALA A 575 -14.00 3.03 23.76
C ALA A 575 -13.32 1.71 23.41
N ASP A 576 -14.13 0.73 23.04
CA ASP A 576 -13.69 -0.57 22.55
C ASP A 576 -13.47 -0.50 21.02
N LEU A 577 -12.48 -1.23 20.52
CA LEU A 577 -12.22 -1.33 19.07
C LEU A 577 -13.20 -2.31 18.42
N VAL A 578 -13.89 -1.88 17.37
CA VAL A 578 -14.90 -2.67 16.65
C VAL A 578 -14.69 -2.63 15.14
N VAL A 579 -15.28 -3.59 14.43
CA VAL A 579 -15.29 -3.61 12.96
C VAL A 579 -16.46 -2.76 12.44
N PRO A 580 -16.24 -1.82 11.49
CA PRO A 580 -17.31 -1.01 10.94
C PRO A 580 -18.38 -1.83 10.21
N GLY A 581 -19.59 -1.91 10.77
CA GLY A 581 -20.78 -2.45 10.10
C GLY A 581 -20.59 -3.86 9.53
N ASP A 582 -20.71 -3.99 8.20
CA ASP A 582 -20.55 -5.26 7.47
C ASP A 582 -19.17 -5.39 6.76
N VAL A 583 -18.21 -4.51 7.08
CA VAL A 583 -16.85 -4.60 6.53
C VAL A 583 -16.22 -5.93 6.93
N PRO A 584 -15.66 -6.71 5.99
CA PRO A 584 -15.00 -7.96 6.34
C PRO A 584 -13.83 -7.73 7.32
N GLN A 585 -13.71 -8.55 8.36
CA GLN A 585 -12.61 -8.51 9.34
C GLN A 585 -11.22 -8.44 8.68
N LEU A 586 -11.05 -9.12 7.53
CA LEU A 586 -9.81 -9.12 6.75
C LEU A 586 -9.51 -7.74 6.13
N ALA A 587 -10.53 -6.99 5.71
CA ALA A 587 -10.38 -5.62 5.21
C ALA A 587 -10.08 -4.65 6.37
N ALA A 588 -10.84 -4.75 7.47
CA ALA A 588 -10.63 -3.96 8.69
C ALA A 588 -9.31 -4.26 9.44
N SER A 589 -8.54 -5.25 9.00
CA SER A 589 -7.16 -5.53 9.47
C SER A 589 -6.08 -5.27 8.39
N GLY A 590 -6.47 -4.69 7.23
CA GLY A 590 -5.55 -4.34 6.16
C GLY A 590 -5.01 -5.50 5.33
N TYR A 591 -5.73 -6.62 5.27
CA TYR A 591 -5.32 -7.85 4.59
C TYR A 591 -3.92 -8.32 5.04
N PRO A 592 -3.75 -8.68 6.33
CA PRO A 592 -2.45 -9.05 6.88
C PRO A 592 -1.87 -10.29 6.18
N LEU A 593 -0.54 -10.43 6.18
CA LEU A 593 0.18 -11.49 5.45
C LEU A 593 -0.43 -12.88 5.66
N SER A 594 -0.52 -13.69 4.60
CA SER A 594 -0.86 -15.11 4.77
C SER A 594 0.23 -15.84 5.56
N SER A 595 -0.05 -17.01 6.13
CA SER A 595 0.99 -17.79 6.85
C SER A 595 2.16 -18.18 5.93
N LYS A 596 1.91 -18.35 4.63
CA LYS A 596 2.94 -18.56 3.60
C LYS A 596 3.80 -17.31 3.46
N ASP A 597 3.18 -16.16 3.22
CA ASP A 597 3.91 -14.90 2.97
C ASP A 597 4.67 -14.44 4.22
N LEU A 598 4.11 -14.64 5.41
CA LEU A 598 4.79 -14.37 6.68
C LEU A 598 6.08 -15.21 6.82
N THR A 599 6.01 -16.50 6.52
CA THR A 599 7.18 -17.40 6.53
C THR A 599 8.22 -16.95 5.49
N THR A 600 7.76 -16.49 4.31
CA THR A 600 8.64 -15.93 3.27
C THR A 600 9.36 -14.68 3.76
N VAL A 601 8.62 -13.67 4.26
CA VAL A 601 9.18 -12.40 4.76
C VAL A 601 10.15 -12.63 5.92
N GLN A 602 9.79 -13.45 6.92
CA GLN A 602 10.68 -13.74 8.06
C GLN A 602 11.94 -14.52 7.65
N ARG A 603 11.87 -15.35 6.61
CA ARG A 603 13.04 -16.03 6.03
C ARG A 603 13.94 -15.03 5.30
N ASP A 604 13.35 -14.13 4.51
CA ASP A 604 14.11 -13.17 3.69
C ASP A 604 14.73 -12.06 4.55
N LEU A 605 14.04 -11.52 5.56
CA LEU A 605 14.62 -10.58 6.55
C LEU A 605 15.84 -11.18 7.26
N ARG A 606 15.70 -12.43 7.75
CA ARG A 606 16.81 -13.12 8.42
C ARG A 606 18.00 -13.34 7.47
N LEU A 607 17.72 -13.71 6.22
CA LEU A 607 18.77 -13.88 5.22
C LEU A 607 19.45 -12.55 4.87
N ILE A 608 18.71 -11.44 4.80
CA ILE A 608 19.28 -10.09 4.60
C ILE A 608 20.24 -9.76 5.75
N GLY A 609 19.81 -9.83 7.01
CA GLY A 609 20.70 -9.56 8.16
C GLY A 609 21.90 -10.51 8.23
N GLN A 610 21.72 -11.79 7.90
CA GLN A 610 22.84 -12.73 7.84
C GLN A 610 23.85 -12.40 6.72
N LEU A 611 23.39 -11.92 5.56
CA LEU A 611 24.27 -11.48 4.48
C LEU A 611 25.00 -10.18 4.85
N GLU A 612 24.29 -9.24 5.49
CA GLU A 612 24.84 -7.98 6.02
C GLU A 612 26.03 -8.21 6.97
N ASP A 613 25.83 -9.04 8.01
CA ASP A 613 26.88 -9.46 8.96
C ASP A 613 28.09 -10.12 8.27
N SER A 614 27.85 -10.76 7.14
CA SER A 614 28.85 -11.51 6.38
C SER A 614 29.67 -10.63 5.44
N PHE A 615 29.21 -9.43 5.08
CA PHE A 615 30.00 -8.50 4.30
C PHE A 615 31.12 -7.88 5.14
N ALA A 616 32.19 -7.43 4.48
CA ALA A 616 33.23 -6.63 5.10
C ALA A 616 32.76 -5.19 5.27
N THR A 617 33.24 -4.53 6.32
CA THR A 617 32.98 -3.13 6.62
C THR A 617 34.31 -2.38 6.67
N GLY A 618 34.34 -1.17 6.12
CA GLY A 618 35.56 -0.35 6.06
C GLY A 618 35.28 1.04 5.50
N HIS A 619 36.07 2.02 5.93
CA HIS A 619 35.92 3.43 5.53
C HIS A 619 36.31 3.70 4.07
N ASP A 620 37.04 2.77 3.44
CA ASP A 620 37.48 2.87 2.03
C ASP A 620 36.46 2.25 1.05
N LEU A 621 35.35 1.70 1.55
CA LEU A 621 34.27 1.17 0.70
C LEU A 621 33.35 2.31 0.23
N PRO A 622 32.82 2.25 -1.01
CA PRO A 622 31.97 3.31 -1.58
C PRO A 622 30.60 3.43 -0.89
N PHE A 623 30.15 2.37 -0.22
CA PHE A 623 28.91 2.27 0.55
C PHE A 623 29.01 1.10 1.54
N THR A 624 28.13 1.10 2.53
CA THR A 624 28.04 0.09 3.59
C THR A 624 27.22 -1.15 3.17
N PRO A 625 27.38 -2.29 3.87
CA PRO A 625 26.49 -3.45 3.71
C PRO A 625 25.00 -3.14 3.92
N ASP A 626 24.71 -2.22 4.84
CA ASP A 626 23.37 -1.73 5.12
C ASP A 626 22.78 -1.01 3.90
N GLU A 627 23.46 0.04 3.41
CA GLU A 627 23.05 0.80 2.22
C GLU A 627 22.91 -0.10 0.96
N TYR A 628 23.69 -1.17 0.86
CA TYR A 628 23.60 -2.13 -0.24
C TYR A 628 22.35 -3.01 -0.20
N LEU A 629 21.88 -3.41 0.99
CA LEU A 629 20.76 -4.33 1.19
C LEU A 629 19.44 -3.64 1.60
N ASP A 630 19.48 -2.39 2.06
CA ASP A 630 18.33 -1.60 2.49
C ASP A 630 17.16 -1.59 1.48
N PRO A 631 17.36 -1.46 0.15
CA PRO A 631 16.26 -1.55 -0.81
C PRO A 631 15.45 -2.85 -0.72
N LEU A 632 16.09 -3.97 -0.37
CA LEU A 632 15.40 -5.26 -0.17
C LEU A 632 14.57 -5.27 1.12
N ARG A 633 15.04 -4.63 2.20
CA ARG A 633 14.24 -4.46 3.43
C ARG A 633 13.03 -3.56 3.17
N ARG A 634 13.22 -2.43 2.48
CA ARG A 634 12.13 -1.54 2.03
C ARG A 634 11.15 -2.25 1.10
N ASP A 635 11.59 -3.19 0.28
CA ASP A 635 10.68 -4.00 -0.52
C ASP A 635 9.85 -4.98 0.32
N LEU A 636 10.41 -5.59 1.36
CA LEU A 636 9.62 -6.39 2.30
C LEU A 636 8.63 -5.51 3.08
N LEU A 637 8.98 -4.25 3.38
CA LEU A 637 8.06 -3.26 3.96
C LEU A 637 6.93 -2.88 2.98
N ARG A 638 7.25 -2.56 1.72
CA ARG A 638 6.25 -2.34 0.66
C ARG A 638 5.39 -3.58 0.39
N ALA A 639 5.87 -4.79 0.68
CA ALA A 639 5.06 -6.00 0.53
C ALA A 639 3.93 -6.07 1.58
N VAL A 640 4.09 -5.43 2.75
CA VAL A 640 3.03 -5.35 3.77
C VAL A 640 2.09 -4.15 3.62
N SER A 641 2.22 -3.36 2.55
CA SER A 641 1.29 -2.26 2.21
C SER A 641 -0.16 -2.72 2.24
N THR A 642 -1.04 -1.84 2.69
CA THR A 642 -2.47 -2.13 2.87
C THR A 642 -3.35 -1.50 1.77
N PRO A 643 -4.45 -2.15 1.37
CA PRO A 643 -5.48 -1.53 0.54
C PRO A 643 -6.24 -0.42 1.28
N ALA A 644 -5.99 0.84 0.91
CA ALA A 644 -6.72 1.99 1.43
C ALA A 644 -8.15 2.13 0.84
N SER A 645 -8.45 1.41 -0.24
CA SER A 645 -9.77 1.38 -0.90
C SER A 645 -10.23 -0.06 -1.13
N THR A 646 -11.39 -0.24 -1.77
CA THR A 646 -11.89 -1.57 -2.16
C THR A 646 -11.10 -2.25 -3.29
N ASP A 647 -10.11 -1.59 -3.90
CA ASP A 647 -9.20 -2.21 -4.88
C ASP A 647 -8.15 -3.07 -4.16
N LEU A 648 -8.14 -4.37 -4.47
CA LEU A 648 -7.27 -5.37 -3.87
C LEU A 648 -6.04 -5.70 -4.72
N THR A 649 -5.73 -4.92 -5.77
CA THR A 649 -4.57 -5.15 -6.65
C THR A 649 -3.24 -5.19 -5.88
N VAL A 650 -3.05 -4.28 -4.93
CA VAL A 650 -1.87 -4.26 -4.02
C VAL A 650 -1.71 -5.59 -3.28
N TYR A 651 -2.81 -6.15 -2.78
CA TYR A 651 -2.82 -7.40 -2.02
C TYR A 651 -2.68 -8.66 -2.92
N ARG A 652 -3.39 -8.69 -4.06
CA ARG A 652 -3.54 -9.90 -4.89
C ARG A 652 -2.44 -10.05 -5.95
N VAL A 653 -1.85 -8.97 -6.41
CA VAL A 653 -0.93 -8.95 -7.55
C VAL A 653 0.45 -8.43 -7.13
N GLU A 654 0.50 -7.23 -6.56
CA GLU A 654 1.79 -6.56 -6.31
C GLU A 654 2.58 -7.17 -5.15
N ARG A 655 1.90 -7.58 -4.06
CA ARG A 655 2.56 -8.30 -2.94
C ARG A 655 3.24 -9.60 -3.39
N PRO A 656 2.59 -10.55 -4.10
CA PRO A 656 3.25 -11.75 -4.61
C PRO A 656 4.42 -11.48 -5.57
N ARG A 657 4.28 -10.49 -6.46
CA ARG A 657 5.37 -10.06 -7.37
C ARG A 657 6.59 -9.59 -6.60
N ARG A 658 6.38 -8.69 -5.62
CA ARG A 658 7.43 -8.12 -4.77
C ARG A 658 8.19 -9.18 -3.98
N LEU A 659 7.48 -10.12 -3.34
CA LEU A 659 8.12 -11.22 -2.61
C LEU A 659 8.89 -12.18 -3.53
N THR A 660 8.40 -12.42 -4.75
CA THR A 660 9.11 -13.20 -5.77
C THR A 660 10.42 -12.50 -6.18
N ALA A 661 10.36 -11.21 -6.52
CA ALA A 661 11.51 -10.43 -6.95
C ALA A 661 12.61 -10.36 -5.88
N VAL A 662 12.26 -10.08 -4.61
CA VAL A 662 13.22 -10.12 -3.49
C VAL A 662 13.85 -11.50 -3.33
N GLY A 663 13.04 -12.58 -3.40
CA GLY A 663 13.54 -13.95 -3.31
C GLY A 663 14.48 -14.35 -4.45
N LEU A 664 14.24 -13.85 -5.66
CA LEU A 664 15.14 -14.00 -6.81
C LEU A 664 16.47 -13.27 -6.59
N THR A 665 16.43 -12.00 -6.16
CA THR A 665 17.64 -11.21 -5.88
C THR A 665 18.48 -11.85 -4.77
N LEU A 666 17.87 -12.27 -3.65
CA LEU A 666 18.57 -12.97 -2.59
C LEU A 666 19.18 -14.30 -3.05
N SER A 667 18.53 -15.01 -3.97
CA SER A 667 19.08 -16.23 -4.59
C SER A 667 20.28 -15.91 -5.49
N HIS A 668 20.21 -14.80 -6.26
CA HIS A 668 21.29 -14.32 -7.11
C HIS A 668 22.50 -13.86 -6.30
N ILE A 669 22.32 -13.14 -5.19
CA ILE A 669 23.42 -12.70 -4.30
C ILE A 669 24.24 -13.90 -3.83
N LYS A 670 23.55 -14.97 -3.39
CA LYS A 670 24.20 -16.21 -2.94
C LYS A 670 24.99 -16.87 -4.07
N GLN A 671 24.37 -17.01 -5.25
CA GLN A 671 25.00 -17.62 -6.44
C GLN A 671 26.17 -16.80 -7.01
N SER A 672 26.22 -15.49 -6.74
CA SER A 672 27.31 -14.59 -7.14
C SER A 672 28.62 -14.87 -6.40
N VAL A 673 28.60 -15.69 -5.34
CA VAL A 673 29.80 -16.15 -4.64
C VAL A 673 29.95 -17.65 -4.85
N SER A 674 30.97 -18.06 -5.60
CA SER A 674 31.11 -19.44 -6.07
C SER A 674 32.54 -19.97 -5.98
N LEU A 675 32.63 -21.28 -5.77
CA LEU A 675 33.85 -22.04 -6.02
C LEU A 675 33.97 -22.25 -7.53
N LEU A 676 35.08 -21.80 -8.12
CA LEU A 676 35.42 -22.13 -9.51
C LEU A 676 35.77 -23.62 -9.57
N ASP A 677 34.91 -24.41 -10.21
CA ASP A 677 35.09 -25.86 -10.39
C ASP A 677 36.44 -26.15 -11.07
N PRO A 678 37.39 -26.81 -10.39
CA PRO A 678 38.65 -27.24 -10.97
C PRO A 678 38.41 -28.50 -11.81
N SER A 679 37.68 -28.33 -12.91
CA SER A 679 37.05 -29.36 -13.75
C SER A 679 37.81 -30.70 -13.82
N GLY A 680 37.43 -31.66 -12.96
CA GLY A 680 37.87 -33.06 -13.04
C GLY A 680 38.57 -33.62 -11.80
N ARG A 681 39.57 -34.47 -12.05
CA ARG A 681 40.24 -35.30 -11.03
C ARG A 681 41.45 -34.56 -10.46
N TYR A 682 41.52 -34.42 -9.14
CA TYR A 682 42.66 -33.78 -8.47
C TYR A 682 43.67 -34.85 -8.00
N THR A 683 44.86 -34.89 -8.60
CA THR A 683 45.91 -35.83 -8.21
C THR A 683 46.92 -35.17 -7.28
N LEU A 684 46.97 -35.62 -6.03
CA LEU A 684 47.96 -35.18 -5.06
C LEU A 684 49.34 -35.75 -5.41
N ALA A 685 50.32 -34.87 -5.57
CA ALA A 685 51.71 -35.26 -5.85
C ALA A 685 52.40 -35.98 -4.67
N SER A 686 51.86 -35.84 -3.47
CA SER A 686 52.32 -36.48 -2.24
C SER A 686 51.17 -36.61 -1.24
N GLU A 687 51.36 -37.42 -0.18
CA GLU A 687 50.39 -37.59 0.92
C GLU A 687 49.97 -36.28 1.62
N ARG A 688 50.70 -35.17 1.42
CA ARG A 688 50.51 -33.87 2.09
C ARG A 688 50.50 -32.67 1.15
N SER A 689 50.15 -32.88 -0.13
CA SER A 689 50.04 -31.78 -1.09
C SER A 689 48.81 -30.90 -0.78
N PRO A 690 48.90 -29.57 -0.82
CA PRO A 690 47.73 -28.72 -0.59
C PRO A 690 46.72 -28.80 -1.75
N LEU A 691 45.44 -28.74 -1.40
CA LEU A 691 44.35 -28.57 -2.37
C LEU A 691 44.18 -27.08 -2.64
N LEU A 692 44.27 -26.71 -3.92
CA LEU A 692 44.16 -25.33 -4.38
C LEU A 692 42.76 -25.08 -4.92
N LEU A 693 42.00 -24.22 -4.25
CA LEU A 693 40.68 -23.78 -4.70
C LEU A 693 40.71 -22.30 -5.05
N VAL A 694 39.86 -21.86 -5.96
CA VAL A 694 39.66 -20.44 -6.25
C VAL A 694 38.20 -20.10 -5.96
N VAL A 695 37.99 -19.15 -5.06
CA VAL A 695 36.67 -18.58 -4.79
C VAL A 695 36.54 -17.29 -5.59
N ARG A 696 35.39 -17.11 -6.23
CA ARG A 696 34.99 -15.90 -6.98
C ARG A 696 33.86 -15.20 -6.26
N ASN A 697 33.90 -13.88 -6.23
CA ASN A 697 32.86 -13.02 -5.69
C ASN A 697 32.51 -11.95 -6.74
N ASP A 698 31.34 -12.08 -7.36
CA ASP A 698 30.77 -11.13 -8.32
C ASP A 698 29.87 -10.08 -7.65
N LEU A 699 29.91 -9.95 -6.32
CA LEU A 699 29.21 -8.91 -5.57
C LEU A 699 30.03 -7.61 -5.52
N ALA A 700 29.33 -6.51 -5.31
CA ALA A 700 29.93 -5.18 -5.19
C ALA A 700 30.63 -4.92 -3.84
N LEU A 701 30.42 -5.80 -2.85
CA LEU A 701 31.08 -5.74 -1.53
C LEU A 701 31.97 -6.97 -1.29
N PRO A 702 33.07 -6.84 -0.53
CA PRO A 702 33.85 -7.99 -0.06
C PRO A 702 33.03 -8.81 0.94
N ILE A 703 33.16 -10.14 0.90
CA ILE A 703 32.37 -11.06 1.72
C ILE A 703 33.26 -12.04 2.50
N LYS A 704 32.91 -12.27 3.77
CA LYS A 704 33.56 -13.23 4.67
C LYS A 704 32.93 -14.61 4.49
N VAL A 705 33.74 -15.57 4.07
CA VAL A 705 33.31 -16.94 3.78
C VAL A 705 34.12 -17.97 4.56
N ARG A 706 33.53 -19.15 4.74
CA ARG A 706 34.17 -20.35 5.27
C ARG A 706 33.89 -21.50 4.31
N LEU A 707 34.78 -22.48 4.25
CA LEU A 707 34.54 -23.71 3.52
C LEU A 707 33.87 -24.73 4.45
N ASP A 708 32.78 -25.32 3.97
CA ASP A 708 32.12 -26.45 4.62
C ASP A 708 32.52 -27.73 3.88
N ILE A 709 33.30 -28.59 4.55
CA ILE A 709 34.03 -29.68 3.92
C ILE A 709 33.58 -31.01 4.52
N THR A 710 33.03 -31.88 3.67
CA THR A 710 32.71 -33.26 4.02
C THR A 710 33.67 -34.20 3.27
N ALA A 711 34.57 -34.83 4.01
CA ALA A 711 35.56 -35.78 3.49
C ALA A 711 35.41 -37.15 4.18
N PRO A 712 35.72 -38.26 3.49
CA PRO A 712 35.73 -39.59 4.09
C PRO A 712 37.03 -39.84 4.88
N ASP A 713 37.02 -40.85 5.76
CA ASP A 713 38.10 -41.12 6.73
C ASP A 713 39.50 -41.29 6.09
N GLU A 714 39.58 -41.67 4.81
CA GLU A 714 40.85 -41.83 4.09
C GLU A 714 41.57 -40.51 3.80
N ILE A 715 40.86 -39.37 3.74
CA ILE A 715 41.40 -38.04 3.43
C ILE A 715 40.96 -37.01 4.48
N SER A 716 41.92 -36.45 5.20
CA SER A 716 41.70 -35.26 6.02
C SER A 716 41.99 -33.99 5.20
N VAL A 717 41.10 -33.00 5.27
CA VAL A 717 41.29 -31.66 4.70
C VAL A 717 41.21 -30.66 5.85
N GLY A 718 42.22 -29.79 5.96
CA GLY A 718 42.32 -28.80 7.02
C GLY A 718 41.45 -27.57 6.74
N ASP A 719 40.93 -26.97 7.81
CA ASP A 719 40.17 -25.72 7.73
C ASP A 719 41.12 -24.49 7.61
N VAL A 720 40.73 -23.53 6.77
CA VAL A 720 41.40 -22.23 6.61
C VAL A 720 40.73 -21.13 7.44
N GLY A 721 39.61 -21.43 8.10
CA GLY A 721 38.82 -20.50 8.88
C GLY A 721 38.00 -19.54 8.02
N VAL A 722 37.67 -18.38 8.59
CA VAL A 722 36.97 -17.32 7.87
C VAL A 722 37.96 -16.54 7.01
N VAL A 723 37.67 -16.45 5.72
CA VAL A 723 38.47 -15.75 4.72
C VAL A 723 37.63 -14.69 4.02
N GLU A 724 38.16 -13.48 3.88
CA GLU A 724 37.52 -12.41 3.11
C GLU A 724 37.82 -12.55 1.61
N ILE A 725 36.80 -12.51 0.77
CA ILE A 725 36.92 -12.49 -0.69
C ILE A 725 36.63 -11.05 -1.16
N PRO A 726 37.53 -10.41 -1.92
CA PRO A 726 37.33 -9.03 -2.39
C PRO A 726 36.09 -8.89 -3.28
N ALA A 727 35.51 -7.70 -3.35
CA ALA A 727 34.45 -7.36 -4.31
C ALA A 727 34.94 -7.55 -5.76
N GLN A 728 34.04 -7.99 -6.66
CA GLN A 728 34.30 -8.17 -8.09
C GLN A 728 35.63 -8.88 -8.40
N GLY A 729 35.95 -9.94 -7.64
CA GLY A 729 37.30 -10.49 -7.55
C GLY A 729 37.38 -11.98 -7.26
N THR A 730 38.60 -12.50 -7.24
CA THR A 730 38.90 -13.89 -6.90
C THR A 730 39.96 -13.99 -5.83
N ARG A 731 39.92 -15.07 -5.04
CA ARG A 731 40.96 -15.39 -4.06
C ARG A 731 41.27 -16.88 -4.11
N GLN A 732 42.56 -17.20 -4.24
CA GLN A 732 43.05 -18.58 -4.16
C GLN A 732 43.20 -18.99 -2.69
N LEU A 733 42.64 -20.13 -2.33
CA LEU A 733 42.73 -20.76 -1.01
C LEU A 733 43.63 -21.98 -1.09
N GLN A 734 44.48 -22.17 -0.08
CA GLN A 734 45.38 -23.33 0.03
C GLN A 734 44.96 -24.16 1.25
N LEU A 735 44.31 -25.29 0.98
CA LEU A 735 43.85 -26.22 2.00
C LEU A 735 44.94 -27.25 2.29
N PRO A 736 45.45 -27.38 3.53
CA PRO A 736 46.27 -28.52 3.90
C PRO A 736 45.48 -29.82 3.70
N THR A 737 46.07 -30.85 3.10
CA THR A 737 45.44 -32.18 3.03
C THR A 737 46.36 -33.24 3.60
N HIS A 738 45.78 -34.34 4.09
CA HIS A 738 46.50 -35.55 4.44
C HIS A 738 45.74 -36.77 3.91
N ALA A 739 46.33 -37.46 2.93
CA ALA A 739 45.80 -38.74 2.45
C ALA A 739 46.42 -39.91 3.23
N SER A 740 45.64 -40.94 3.51
CA SER A 740 46.07 -42.17 4.19
C SER A 740 45.95 -43.43 3.33
N SER A 741 45.23 -43.34 2.21
CA SER A 741 45.01 -44.38 1.21
C SER A 741 45.37 -43.86 -0.18
N SER A 742 45.71 -44.76 -1.10
CA SER A 742 45.89 -44.45 -2.53
C SER A 742 44.64 -44.69 -3.39
N GLN A 743 43.53 -45.09 -2.76
CA GLN A 743 42.24 -45.20 -3.42
C GLN A 743 41.65 -43.80 -3.71
N PRO A 744 40.88 -43.64 -4.80
CA PRO A 744 40.16 -42.40 -5.05
C PRO A 744 39.12 -42.16 -3.96
N ALA A 745 39.09 -40.95 -3.42
CA ALA A 745 38.09 -40.52 -2.46
C ALA A 745 37.43 -39.21 -2.92
N THR A 746 36.12 -39.11 -2.73
CA THR A 746 35.34 -37.93 -3.11
C THR A 746 35.19 -37.01 -1.90
N VAL A 747 35.70 -35.78 -2.00
CA VAL A 747 35.51 -34.73 -0.99
C VAL A 747 34.47 -33.74 -1.51
N ARG A 748 33.41 -33.52 -0.72
CA ARG A 748 32.39 -32.51 -1.01
C ARG A 748 32.77 -31.20 -0.32
N ILE A 749 32.82 -30.11 -1.08
CA ILE A 749 33.16 -28.78 -0.58
C ILE A 749 32.03 -27.82 -0.95
N ALA A 750 31.41 -27.23 0.06
CA ALA A 750 30.45 -26.14 -0.08
C ALA A 750 31.06 -24.82 0.42
N LEU A 751 30.55 -23.70 -0.11
CA LEU A 751 30.90 -22.38 0.37
C LEU A 751 29.77 -21.84 1.26
N VAL A 752 30.12 -21.43 2.47
CA VAL A 752 29.19 -20.78 3.41
C VAL A 752 29.73 -19.41 3.82
N THR A 753 28.88 -18.53 4.32
CA THR A 753 29.31 -17.28 4.97
C THR A 753 29.96 -17.54 6.33
N SER A 754 30.51 -16.50 6.96
CA SER A 754 30.97 -16.55 8.36
C SER A 754 29.87 -16.87 9.40
N ASN A 755 28.59 -16.85 9.03
CA ASN A 755 27.44 -17.23 9.86
C ASN A 755 26.59 -18.36 9.23
N ASP A 756 27.27 -19.25 8.49
CA ASP A 756 26.76 -20.53 7.98
C ASP A 756 25.60 -20.45 6.95
N VAL A 757 25.43 -19.31 6.27
CA VAL A 757 24.53 -19.22 5.10
C VAL A 757 25.21 -19.89 3.90
N PRO A 758 24.62 -20.93 3.27
CA PRO A 758 25.20 -21.59 2.11
C PRO A 758 25.08 -20.72 0.87
N LEU A 759 26.19 -20.37 0.23
CA LEU A 759 26.27 -19.46 -0.91
C LEU A 759 26.09 -20.21 -2.24
N SER A 760 26.90 -21.24 -2.50
CA SER A 760 26.88 -22.01 -3.74
C SER A 760 26.30 -23.42 -3.56
N THR A 761 26.03 -24.10 -4.67
CA THR A 761 25.94 -25.58 -4.66
C THR A 761 27.29 -26.18 -4.24
N PRO A 762 27.32 -27.31 -3.51
CA PRO A 762 28.56 -28.02 -3.21
C PRO A 762 29.23 -28.56 -4.49
N VAL A 763 30.56 -28.59 -4.50
CA VAL A 763 31.38 -29.21 -5.55
C VAL A 763 31.94 -30.53 -5.02
N ASP A 764 31.80 -31.60 -5.80
CA ASP A 764 32.31 -32.94 -5.45
C ASP A 764 33.65 -33.19 -6.17
N LEU A 765 34.75 -33.19 -5.41
CA LEU A 765 36.11 -33.34 -5.93
C LEU A 765 36.59 -34.80 -5.76
N SER A 766 36.86 -35.48 -6.88
CA SER A 766 37.52 -36.79 -6.86
C SER A 766 39.03 -36.63 -6.69
N ILE A 767 39.53 -36.94 -5.49
CA ILE A 767 40.95 -36.81 -5.14
C ILE A 767 41.64 -38.18 -5.25
N TYR A 768 42.78 -38.22 -5.96
CA TYR A 768 43.66 -39.37 -6.07
C TYR A 768 44.97 -39.06 -5.35
N ALA A 769 45.44 -39.95 -4.47
CA ALA A 769 46.69 -39.78 -3.75
C ALA A 769 47.71 -40.86 -4.13
N ASN A 770 48.93 -40.45 -4.49
CA ASN A 770 50.06 -41.38 -4.62
C ASN A 770 50.68 -41.68 -3.23
N ALA A 771 49.88 -42.27 -2.35
CA ALA A 771 50.33 -42.76 -1.04
C ALA A 771 51.13 -44.06 -1.22
N TYR A 772 52.45 -43.96 -1.32
CA TYR A 772 53.35 -45.11 -1.32
C TYR A 772 53.40 -45.72 0.09
N GLY A 773 52.46 -46.61 0.36
CA GLY A 773 52.26 -47.18 1.69
C GLY A 773 53.52 -47.79 2.31
N LYS A 774 53.51 -47.83 3.64
CA LYS A 774 54.57 -48.40 4.50
C LYS A 774 55.18 -49.74 4.02
N PRO A 775 54.45 -50.67 3.35
CA PRO A 775 55.07 -51.88 2.80
C PRO A 775 56.27 -51.63 1.87
N LEU A 776 56.25 -50.61 0.99
CA LEU A 776 57.39 -50.36 0.10
C LEU A 776 58.64 -49.92 0.88
N PHE A 777 58.44 -49.10 1.92
CA PHE A 777 59.50 -48.69 2.83
C PHE A 777 60.06 -49.89 3.62
N TYR A 778 59.21 -50.77 4.14
CA TYR A 778 59.63 -51.99 4.83
C TYR A 778 60.32 -52.99 3.90
N ILE A 779 59.86 -53.14 2.65
CA ILE A 779 60.52 -53.96 1.62
C ILE A 779 61.90 -53.39 1.29
N THR A 780 62.03 -52.06 1.19
CA THR A 780 63.32 -51.40 0.89
C THR A 780 64.30 -51.54 2.06
N ILE A 781 63.83 -51.42 3.31
CA ILE A 781 64.64 -51.71 4.50
C ILE A 781 65.02 -53.19 4.55
N ALA A 782 64.08 -54.11 4.30
CA ALA A 782 64.36 -55.54 4.28
C ALA A 782 65.39 -55.90 3.20
N ALA A 783 65.26 -55.36 1.99
CA ALA A 783 66.23 -55.51 0.91
C ALA A 783 67.60 -54.91 1.29
N GLY A 784 67.64 -53.75 1.93
CA GLY A 784 68.87 -53.15 2.44
C GLY A 784 69.55 -53.98 3.54
N VAL A 785 68.77 -54.52 4.48
CA VAL A 785 69.25 -55.43 5.54
C VAL A 785 69.74 -56.75 4.93
N ILE A 786 69.04 -57.32 3.95
CA ILE A 786 69.48 -58.49 3.20
C ILE A 786 70.78 -58.19 2.44
N LEU A 787 70.91 -57.03 1.79
CA LEU A 787 72.13 -56.62 1.09
C LEU A 787 73.31 -56.46 2.06
N ILE A 788 73.09 -55.88 3.25
CA ILE A 788 74.08 -55.76 4.32
C ILE A 788 74.48 -57.14 4.85
N LEU A 789 73.53 -58.04 5.08
CA LEU A 789 73.80 -59.42 5.50
C LEU A 789 74.57 -60.21 4.44
N LEU A 790 74.23 -60.05 3.15
CA LEU A 790 74.92 -60.70 2.03
C LEU A 790 76.33 -60.12 1.84
N THR A 791 76.53 -58.81 1.95
CA THR A 791 77.87 -58.20 1.87
C THR A 791 78.72 -58.53 3.10
N ALA A 792 78.15 -58.57 4.30
CA ALA A 792 78.84 -59.03 5.50
C ALA A 792 79.23 -60.52 5.40
N ARG A 793 78.32 -61.38 4.91
CA ARG A 793 78.60 -62.80 4.62
C ARG A 793 79.72 -62.94 3.58
N ARG A 794 79.67 -62.20 2.49
CA ARG A 794 80.69 -62.22 1.42
C ARG A 794 82.06 -61.75 1.93
N LEU A 795 82.09 -60.74 2.80
CA LEU A 795 83.33 -60.27 3.44
C LEU A 795 83.88 -61.32 4.43
N TRP A 796 83.00 -62.02 5.16
CA TRP A 796 83.37 -63.06 6.13
C TRP A 796 83.95 -64.33 5.45
N HIS A 797 83.35 -64.80 4.36
CA HIS A 797 83.94 -65.87 3.55
C HIS A 797 85.28 -65.44 2.93
N ARG A 798 85.39 -64.19 2.44
CA ARG A 798 86.65 -63.63 1.92
C ARG A 798 87.77 -63.55 2.97
N PHE A 799 87.44 -63.37 4.25
CA PHE A 799 88.41 -63.42 5.36
C PHE A 799 88.74 -64.84 5.85
N ARG A 800 88.00 -65.88 5.43
CA ARG A 800 88.27 -67.29 5.74
C ARG A 800 88.84 -68.13 4.60
N GLY A 801 88.76 -67.65 3.36
CA GLY A 801 89.40 -68.31 2.21
C GLY A 801 88.58 -69.43 1.56
N GLU A 802 87.25 -69.38 1.64
CA GLU A 802 86.35 -70.29 0.93
C GLU A 802 85.65 -69.56 -0.24
N PRO A 803 85.55 -70.15 -1.45
CA PRO A 803 84.79 -69.60 -2.57
C PRO A 803 83.27 -69.57 -2.31
N ASP A 804 82.56 -68.68 -3.00
CA ASP A 804 81.10 -68.55 -2.94
C ASP A 804 80.46 -69.31 -4.13
N PRO A 805 79.55 -70.28 -3.93
CA PRO A 805 78.95 -71.08 -5.01
C PRO A 805 78.08 -70.28 -6.00
N ALA A 806 77.92 -68.97 -5.83
CA ALA A 806 77.26 -68.09 -6.80
C ALA A 806 78.10 -67.81 -8.07
N ASP A 807 79.40 -68.14 -8.08
CA ASP A 807 80.33 -67.86 -9.19
C ASP A 807 80.60 -69.11 -10.09
N GLU A 808 79.92 -70.25 -9.86
CA GLU A 808 80.37 -71.56 -10.40
C GLU A 808 79.73 -72.01 -11.73
N ASP A 809 78.58 -71.46 -12.15
CA ASP A 809 77.90 -71.84 -13.40
C ASP A 809 77.57 -70.65 -14.31
N ARG A 810 78.43 -70.41 -15.31
CA ARG A 810 78.08 -69.69 -16.53
C ARG A 810 78.76 -70.38 -17.72
N PRO A 811 78.05 -71.10 -18.60
CA PRO A 811 78.66 -71.78 -19.73
C PRO A 811 79.30 -70.76 -20.68
N GLU A 812 80.38 -71.16 -21.35
CA GLU A 812 81.02 -70.29 -22.36
C GLU A 812 80.07 -70.03 -23.54
N PRO A 813 80.03 -68.79 -24.07
CA PRO A 813 79.22 -68.45 -25.24
C PRO A 813 79.73 -69.21 -26.46
N ASP A 814 78.81 -69.71 -27.29
CA ASP A 814 79.14 -70.48 -28.49
C ASP A 814 79.74 -69.60 -29.60
N GLU A 815 80.20 -70.22 -30.69
CA GLU A 815 80.80 -69.47 -31.81
C GLU A 815 79.81 -68.50 -32.48
N HIS A 816 78.51 -68.77 -32.43
CA HIS A 816 77.49 -67.92 -33.05
C HIS A 816 77.26 -66.63 -32.24
N GLU A 817 77.22 -66.72 -30.90
CA GLU A 817 77.19 -65.55 -30.03
C GLU A 817 78.47 -64.69 -30.16
N ARG A 818 79.63 -65.32 -30.36
CA ARG A 818 80.91 -64.61 -30.58
C ARG A 818 80.96 -63.90 -31.94
N GLU A 819 80.47 -64.51 -33.01
CA GLU A 819 80.36 -63.85 -34.33
C GLU A 819 79.41 -62.64 -34.27
N LEU A 820 78.22 -62.81 -33.71
CA LEU A 820 77.24 -61.73 -33.53
C LEU A 820 77.82 -60.55 -32.75
N ALA A 821 78.59 -60.81 -31.68
CA ALA A 821 79.24 -59.78 -30.88
C ALA A 821 80.22 -58.89 -31.69
N SER A 822 80.87 -59.45 -32.72
CA SER A 822 81.85 -58.74 -33.56
C SER A 822 81.26 -57.97 -34.76
N ALA A 823 80.04 -58.29 -35.17
CA ALA A 823 79.40 -57.71 -36.37
C ALA A 823 78.87 -56.29 -36.16
N GLY A 824 78.96 -55.45 -37.20
CA GLY A 824 78.44 -54.08 -37.19
C GLY A 824 76.90 -54.03 -37.25
N TYR A 825 76.31 -52.97 -36.66
CA TYR A 825 74.85 -52.82 -36.47
C TYR A 825 73.99 -53.12 -37.72
N GLN A 826 74.42 -52.67 -38.91
CA GLN A 826 73.70 -52.91 -40.17
C GLN A 826 73.67 -54.39 -40.60
N GLN A 827 74.66 -55.20 -40.21
CA GLN A 827 74.69 -56.64 -40.53
C GLN A 827 73.74 -57.44 -39.62
N ARG A 828 73.62 -57.07 -38.34
CA ARG A 828 72.66 -57.72 -37.41
C ARG A 828 71.21 -57.55 -37.89
N LEU A 829 70.85 -56.35 -38.35
CA LEU A 829 69.50 -56.03 -38.83
C LEU A 829 69.10 -56.74 -40.14
N ALA A 830 70.08 -57.26 -40.90
CA ALA A 830 69.84 -58.06 -42.10
C ALA A 830 69.60 -59.54 -41.77
N ALA A 831 70.25 -60.07 -40.72
CA ALA A 831 70.10 -61.46 -40.29
C ALA A 831 68.72 -61.73 -39.66
N GLU A 832 68.21 -60.82 -38.82
CA GLU A 832 66.89 -60.98 -38.17
C GLU A 832 65.73 -61.10 -39.18
N ARG A 833 65.83 -60.47 -40.36
CA ARG A 833 64.77 -60.52 -41.39
C ARG A 833 64.68 -61.85 -42.15
N VAL A 834 65.68 -62.72 -42.04
CA VAL A 834 65.71 -64.02 -42.75
C VAL A 834 65.06 -65.14 -41.92
N VAL A 835 64.87 -64.94 -40.62
CA VAL A 835 64.33 -65.96 -39.70
C VAL A 835 62.79 -65.98 -39.65
N THR A 836 62.12 -64.96 -40.18
CA THR A 836 60.66 -64.79 -40.11
C THR A 836 59.93 -64.98 -41.45
N ASP A 837 60.25 -66.03 -42.22
CA ASP A 837 59.48 -66.38 -43.42
C ASP A 837 59.21 -67.89 -43.57
N THR A 838 57.92 -68.25 -43.75
CA THR A 838 57.31 -69.56 -44.09
C THR A 838 57.39 -70.78 -43.11
N PRO A 839 56.39 -71.70 -43.08
CA PRO A 839 54.93 -71.45 -43.02
C PRO A 839 54.08 -72.46 -42.17
N GLU A 840 52.82 -72.08 -41.90
CA GLU A 840 51.57 -72.85 -41.61
C GLU A 840 51.53 -74.30 -41.04
N ARG A 841 50.70 -74.46 -39.97
CA ARG A 841 49.55 -75.40 -39.79
C ARG A 841 49.11 -75.44 -38.30
N GLU A 842 47.87 -75.67 -37.88
CA GLU A 842 46.52 -75.68 -38.50
C GLU A 842 45.47 -75.49 -37.36
N ASN A 843 44.22 -75.14 -37.68
CA ASN A 843 43.14 -74.77 -36.74
C ASN A 843 42.57 -76.01 -35.96
N PRO A 844 41.79 -75.85 -34.85
CA PRO A 844 40.37 -75.49 -35.01
C PRO A 844 39.70 -74.59 -33.92
N ASP A 845 38.67 -73.89 -34.41
CA ASP A 845 37.53 -73.18 -33.76
C ASP A 845 36.54 -74.17 -33.09
N PRO A 846 35.36 -73.81 -32.47
CA PRO A 846 34.81 -72.49 -32.09
C PRO A 846 34.28 -72.36 -30.64
N GLY A 847 33.93 -71.12 -30.22
CA GLY A 847 33.25 -70.84 -28.94
C GLY A 847 32.53 -69.49 -28.89
N GLU A 848 31.24 -69.47 -29.22
CA GLU A 848 30.43 -68.28 -29.55
C GLU A 848 29.69 -67.65 -28.33
N ARG A 849 29.45 -66.31 -28.41
CA ARG A 849 28.31 -65.51 -27.84
C ARG A 849 28.46 -64.67 -26.55
N ALA A 850 27.68 -63.57 -26.62
CA ALA A 850 27.21 -62.60 -25.60
C ALA A 850 28.14 -61.42 -25.30
#